data_AF-A0A5N5I430-F1
#
_entry.id   AF-A0A5N5I430-F1
#
_cell.length_a   1.000
_cell.length_b   1.000
_cell.length_c   1.000
_cell.angle_alpha   90.00
_cell.angle_beta   90.00
_cell.angle_gamma   90.00
#
_symmetry.space_group_name_H-M   'P 1'
#
loop_
_entity.id
_entity.type
_entity.pdbx_description
1 polymer ?
#
loop_
_entity_poly.entity_id
_entity_poly.type
_entity_poly.pdbx_seq_one_letter_code
_entity_poly.pdbx_strand_id
1 'polypeptide(L)'
;MQSILKKYFGFSSFRPYHKEMVEKIIEGNDSLIVPPLVVRKTGVVVSPLISLMQDQVMSLKQRGIRAEFMGSSQTDSTVQSRAESGQFDILYMTPEKACSVPASLFIFLAEIGILTLTSSCCFWSNLLSVGLCLFAVDEAHCISQWGYDFRVVYKKLDKLRAILVGVPFIALTATATEKVRMDIANSLKMQNPYFAIGSFDRTNLFYGVKSFKHGQSFVQELVQEVSKFVRSDGSTIIYCTTIKDVEQVSSLNAFYELDVMVATIAFGMGIDKPNIRQVIHYGCPKSLECYYQESGRCGRDGIASVCWLYYTRSDFAKAKFYTRELHSESQRKAVVESLMAAKQYCLLTTCRRKFLLGHFGEKFPADKCGNCDNCISTKRERDMSREAFLLMACIQSCRGKWDLNIPVDILRGSRAKIIIDAQYDKLPLHGLGKDYSSNWWKALGYQLISSCYLMETVDDIYRAVSLSPKAYQFLSSAGPDHQPPLFWPVTSEMVDDEDNKHASGEVGEIKSLATLECEGFADLGLSMKAEKQLYHMLLEERRKLARSLGTAPYAICGDQTIKKIALARPSTKARLAKIDGVNQHLVVTHGRNFLRIIRNLSQRLNLPLDGEATVQTTAITRKVYPKKLMPARFEAWKLWHLEGMSIQKVANFPGRSAPIKEQTVLGYLVEAAQEGCEIDWIRLCNEVGLTHEVLSDTQCAISKVGPTERLKPIKDELPEDISYAHIKICLTMQKLGVSLEVTPSSLHDAQEAGQLPNKETQSSPCSARATPMEEPPEDKNEQTASLPLTRRQRGKQPKEHLEDLLPTKRQKLRCLQILEHFSGSEEQAVIDTLSSLEV
;
A
#
# COMPACT_ATOMS: atom_id res chain seq x y z
N MET A 1 -19.68 -24.40 9.10
CA MET A 1 -18.63 -23.41 8.74
C MET A 1 -18.51 -22.25 9.73
N GLN A 2 -19.42 -21.26 9.77
CA GLN A 2 -19.26 -20.03 10.58
C GLN A 2 -18.88 -20.24 12.06
N SER A 3 -19.46 -21.22 12.75
CA SER A 3 -19.08 -21.56 14.14
C SER A 3 -17.59 -21.92 14.31
N ILE A 4 -17.00 -22.61 13.32
CA ILE A 4 -15.56 -22.96 13.31
C ILE A 4 -14.71 -21.70 13.08
N LEU A 5 -15.15 -20.82 12.17
CA LEU A 5 -14.49 -19.53 11.92
C LEU A 5 -14.42 -18.70 13.21
N LYS A 6 -15.55 -18.52 13.92
CA LYS A 6 -15.56 -17.76 15.18
C LYS A 6 -14.80 -18.47 16.30
N LYS A 7 -14.89 -19.80 16.42
CA LYS A 7 -14.19 -20.58 17.45
C LYS A 7 -12.66 -20.48 17.35
N TYR A 8 -12.10 -20.75 16.16
CA TYR A 8 -10.64 -20.89 15.97
C TYR A 8 -9.95 -19.62 15.48
N PHE A 9 -10.62 -18.78 14.70
CA PHE A 9 -10.04 -17.56 14.12
C PHE A 9 -10.61 -16.27 14.73
N GLY A 10 -11.71 -16.35 15.48
CA GLY A 10 -12.30 -15.23 16.19
C GLY A 10 -13.16 -14.29 15.35
N PHE A 11 -13.29 -14.53 14.03
CA PHE A 11 -14.06 -13.69 13.11
C PHE A 11 -15.55 -14.04 13.10
N SER A 12 -16.40 -13.02 12.97
CA SER A 12 -17.87 -13.19 12.86
C SER A 12 -18.34 -13.56 11.44
N SER A 13 -17.66 -13.09 10.40
CA SER A 13 -18.02 -13.31 9.00
C SER A 13 -16.81 -13.69 8.13
N PHE A 14 -17.08 -14.34 7.00
CA PHE A 14 -16.09 -14.53 5.93
C PHE A 14 -15.88 -13.21 5.18
N ARG A 15 -14.70 -13.05 4.56
CA ARG A 15 -14.46 -12.04 3.52
C ARG A 15 -15.24 -12.41 2.23
N PRO A 16 -15.45 -11.49 1.28
CA PRO A 16 -15.99 -11.80 -0.04
C PRO A 16 -15.25 -12.98 -0.69
N TYR A 17 -15.97 -13.81 -1.45
CA TYR A 17 -15.52 -15.07 -2.09
C TYR A 17 -15.04 -16.19 -1.15
N HIS A 18 -14.41 -15.89 0.00
CA HIS A 18 -13.88 -16.91 0.94
C HIS A 18 -14.92 -17.95 1.38
N LYS A 19 -16.20 -17.58 1.48
CA LYS A 19 -17.29 -18.52 1.82
C LYS A 19 -17.52 -19.52 0.67
N GLU A 20 -17.73 -19.01 -0.55
CA GLU A 20 -17.99 -19.79 -1.75
C GLU A 20 -16.82 -20.72 -2.09
N MET A 21 -15.58 -20.21 -1.96
CA MET A 21 -14.36 -21.00 -2.08
C MET A 21 -14.37 -22.20 -1.11
N VAL A 22 -14.62 -21.97 0.18
CA VAL A 22 -14.68 -23.04 1.20
C VAL A 22 -15.80 -24.04 0.93
N GLU A 23 -16.96 -23.58 0.43
CA GLU A 23 -18.08 -24.44 0.03
C GLU A 23 -17.71 -25.35 -1.15
N LYS A 24 -17.12 -24.78 -2.22
CA LYS A 24 -16.68 -25.51 -3.43
C LYS A 24 -15.63 -26.59 -3.15
N ILE A 25 -14.83 -26.47 -2.09
CA ILE A 25 -13.85 -27.48 -1.70
C ILE A 25 -14.48 -28.57 -0.83
N ILE A 26 -15.47 -28.24 0.00
CA ILE A 26 -16.23 -29.22 0.77
C ILE A 26 -17.06 -30.13 -0.16
N GLU A 27 -17.48 -29.61 -1.32
CA GLU A 27 -18.04 -30.39 -2.43
C GLU A 27 -17.02 -31.34 -3.12
N GLY A 28 -15.73 -31.26 -2.81
CA GLY A 28 -14.69 -32.13 -3.34
C GLY A 28 -14.01 -31.67 -4.65
N ASN A 29 -14.30 -30.46 -5.14
CA ASN A 29 -13.69 -29.95 -6.37
C ASN A 29 -12.23 -29.51 -6.17
N ASP A 30 -11.40 -29.68 -7.21
CA ASP A 30 -10.10 -29.00 -7.30
C ASP A 30 -10.30 -27.48 -7.36
N SER A 31 -9.52 -26.72 -6.58
CA SER A 31 -9.85 -25.33 -6.25
C SER A 31 -8.63 -24.53 -5.77
N LEU A 32 -8.84 -23.40 -5.08
CA LEU A 32 -7.80 -22.39 -4.80
C LEU A 32 -7.76 -21.85 -3.34
N ILE A 33 -8.28 -22.56 -2.32
CA ILE A 33 -8.25 -22.16 -0.87
C ILE A 33 -8.46 -23.37 0.08
N VAL A 34 -8.56 -23.24 1.42
CA VAL A 34 -8.29 -24.36 2.39
C VAL A 34 -9.40 -24.58 3.46
N PRO A 35 -9.97 -25.80 3.69
CA PRO A 35 -11.06 -26.05 4.65
C PRO A 35 -10.94 -27.19 5.72
N PRO A 36 -9.79 -27.82 6.02
CA PRO A 36 -9.72 -29.14 6.69
C PRO A 36 -10.37 -29.22 8.08
N LEU A 37 -10.39 -28.11 8.82
CA LEU A 37 -11.03 -27.99 10.14
C LEU A 37 -12.54 -28.29 10.14
N VAL A 38 -13.20 -28.24 8.97
CA VAL A 38 -14.61 -28.61 8.81
C VAL A 38 -14.77 -30.14 8.74
N VAL A 39 -13.83 -30.83 8.09
CA VAL A 39 -13.89 -32.28 7.82
C VAL A 39 -13.28 -33.10 8.98
N ARG A 40 -12.46 -32.47 9.85
CA ARG A 40 -11.71 -33.12 10.94
C ARG A 40 -10.76 -34.25 10.48
N LYS A 41 -10.28 -34.11 9.26
CA LYS A 41 -9.25 -34.94 8.60
C LYS A 41 -8.00 -34.09 8.40
N THR A 42 -6.85 -34.72 8.17
CA THR A 42 -5.62 -33.98 7.88
C THR A 42 -5.77 -33.22 6.57
N GLY A 43 -5.32 -31.96 6.53
CA GLY A 43 -4.99 -31.25 5.28
C GLY A 43 -3.48 -31.09 5.16
N VAL A 44 -2.90 -31.42 4.01
CA VAL A 44 -1.48 -31.20 3.73
C VAL A 44 -1.30 -29.89 2.96
N VAL A 45 -0.27 -29.12 3.31
CA VAL A 45 0.11 -27.87 2.63
C VAL A 45 1.59 -27.93 2.25
N VAL A 46 1.89 -28.06 0.97
CA VAL A 46 3.25 -27.92 0.44
C VAL A 46 3.56 -26.43 0.27
N SER A 47 4.68 -25.94 0.81
CA SER A 47 5.09 -24.52 0.68
C SER A 47 6.61 -24.41 0.50
N PRO A 48 7.15 -23.40 -0.22
CA PRO A 48 8.58 -23.33 -0.54
C PRO A 48 9.44 -22.71 0.57
N LEU A 49 8.82 -22.16 1.63
CA LEU A 49 9.48 -21.26 2.58
C LEU A 49 9.38 -21.81 4.01
N ILE A 50 10.46 -22.42 4.48
CA ILE A 50 10.53 -23.07 5.81
C ILE A 50 10.16 -22.11 6.95
N SER A 51 10.65 -20.88 6.94
CA SER A 51 10.33 -19.86 7.95
C SER A 51 8.84 -19.50 7.97
N LEU A 52 8.23 -19.31 6.80
CA LEU A 52 6.79 -19.04 6.70
C LEU A 52 5.96 -20.23 7.21
N MET A 53 6.36 -21.47 6.91
CA MET A 53 5.71 -22.67 7.45
C MET A 53 5.82 -22.74 8.98
N GLN A 54 6.98 -22.39 9.55
CA GLN A 54 7.18 -22.33 11.01
C GLN A 54 6.28 -21.27 11.66
N ASP A 55 6.20 -20.06 11.08
CA ASP A 55 5.31 -18.99 11.57
C ASP A 55 3.82 -19.38 11.49
N GLN A 56 3.38 -20.01 10.39
CA GLN A 56 2.00 -20.49 10.28
C GLN A 56 1.71 -21.63 11.26
N VAL A 57 2.63 -22.60 11.45
CA VAL A 57 2.48 -23.67 12.44
C VAL A 57 2.39 -23.12 13.87
N MET A 58 3.23 -22.14 14.23
CA MET A 58 3.14 -21.46 15.54
C MET A 58 1.79 -20.74 15.69
N SER A 59 1.36 -19.99 14.67
CA SER A 59 0.09 -19.27 14.63
C SER A 59 -1.14 -20.19 14.75
N LEU A 60 -1.08 -21.39 14.17
CA LEU A 60 -2.12 -22.43 14.28
C LEU A 60 -2.12 -23.09 15.68
N LYS A 61 -0.95 -23.43 16.23
CA LYS A 61 -0.81 -23.93 17.61
C LYS A 61 -1.40 -22.94 18.62
N GLN A 62 -1.13 -21.63 18.47
CA GLN A 62 -1.70 -20.57 19.31
C GLN A 62 -3.22 -20.36 19.15
N ARG A 63 -3.86 -20.99 18.15
CA ARG A 63 -5.33 -21.03 17.97
C ARG A 63 -5.96 -22.34 18.48
N GLY A 64 -5.17 -23.26 19.02
CA GLY A 64 -5.64 -24.59 19.44
C GLY A 64 -5.92 -25.53 18.27
N ILE A 65 -5.19 -25.38 17.16
CA ILE A 65 -5.21 -26.28 16.00
C ILE A 65 -3.97 -27.17 16.06
N ARG A 66 -4.12 -28.47 15.81
CA ARG A 66 -3.01 -29.43 15.79
C ARG A 66 -2.27 -29.27 14.46
N ALA A 67 -1.18 -28.51 14.45
CA ALA A 67 -0.39 -28.28 13.24
C ALA A 67 1.09 -28.62 13.45
N GLU A 68 1.78 -29.06 12.40
CA GLU A 68 3.24 -29.27 12.40
C GLU A 68 3.82 -29.11 10.99
N PHE A 69 5.16 -29.01 10.86
CA PHE A 69 5.85 -29.03 9.56
C PHE A 69 6.78 -30.24 9.40
N MET A 70 7.02 -30.66 8.16
CA MET A 70 8.00 -31.67 7.77
C MET A 70 8.93 -31.14 6.68
N GLY A 71 10.23 -31.09 6.97
CA GLY A 71 11.28 -30.63 6.06
C GLY A 71 12.65 -31.09 6.56
N SER A 72 13.71 -30.68 5.88
CA SER A 72 15.10 -30.96 6.27
C SER A 72 15.52 -30.35 7.61
N SER A 73 14.80 -29.32 8.07
CA SER A 73 15.02 -28.62 9.34
C SER A 73 14.14 -29.09 10.50
N GLN A 74 13.35 -30.16 10.33
CA GLN A 74 12.54 -30.72 11.42
C GLN A 74 13.43 -31.57 12.34
N THR A 75 13.41 -31.26 13.65
CA THR A 75 14.21 -31.93 14.67
C THR A 75 13.45 -33.03 15.42
N ASP A 76 12.12 -32.97 15.48
CA ASP A 76 11.28 -34.04 16.04
C ASP A 76 11.10 -35.16 15.00
N SER A 77 11.82 -36.26 15.21
CA SER A 77 11.73 -37.47 14.37
C SER A 77 10.38 -38.18 14.46
N THR A 78 9.59 -37.93 15.51
CA THR A 78 8.26 -38.53 15.69
C THR A 78 7.18 -37.90 14.80
N VAL A 79 7.42 -36.71 14.23
CA VAL A 79 6.41 -35.99 13.42
C VAL A 79 5.88 -36.84 12.27
N GLN A 80 6.72 -37.67 11.63
CA GLN A 80 6.25 -38.50 10.53
C GLN A 80 5.26 -39.59 11.00
N SER A 81 5.59 -40.38 12.02
CA SER A 81 4.67 -41.42 12.53
C SER A 81 3.41 -40.83 13.20
N ARG A 82 3.52 -39.62 13.76
CA ARG A 82 2.39 -38.85 14.29
C ARG A 82 1.48 -38.28 13.18
N ALA A 83 2.05 -37.91 12.04
CA ALA A 83 1.28 -37.55 10.85
C ALA A 83 0.59 -38.78 10.23
N GLU A 84 1.30 -39.90 10.07
CA GLU A 84 0.74 -41.17 9.57
C GLU A 84 -0.37 -41.73 10.47
N SER A 85 -0.41 -41.36 11.76
CA SER A 85 -1.49 -41.68 12.72
C SER A 85 -2.54 -40.57 12.92
N GLY A 86 -2.59 -39.55 12.05
CA GLY A 86 -3.66 -38.55 12.03
C GLY A 86 -3.67 -37.57 13.22
N GLN A 87 -2.52 -37.36 13.86
CA GLN A 87 -2.43 -36.49 15.04
C GLN A 87 -2.52 -34.99 14.73
N PHE A 88 -2.46 -34.59 13.45
CA PHE A 88 -2.49 -33.21 13.00
C PHE A 88 -3.75 -32.91 12.16
N ASP A 89 -4.32 -31.72 12.35
CA ASP A 89 -5.39 -31.17 11.51
C ASP A 89 -4.79 -30.56 10.23
N ILE A 90 -3.57 -29.99 10.32
CA ILE A 90 -2.84 -29.35 9.21
C ILE A 90 -1.37 -29.76 9.26
N LEU A 91 -0.83 -30.27 8.15
CA LEU A 91 0.58 -30.67 8.03
C LEU A 91 1.26 -29.88 6.91
N TYR A 92 2.25 -29.07 7.27
CA TYR A 92 3.08 -28.34 6.32
C TYR A 92 4.24 -29.22 5.81
N MET A 93 4.61 -29.12 4.54
CA MET A 93 5.73 -29.87 3.94
C MET A 93 6.54 -29.01 2.98
N THR A 94 7.87 -29.21 2.91
CA THR A 94 8.64 -28.70 1.76
C THR A 94 8.32 -29.56 0.51
N PRO A 95 8.37 -29.00 -0.71
CA PRO A 95 8.12 -29.78 -1.93
C PRO A 95 9.15 -30.92 -2.12
N GLU A 96 10.40 -30.74 -1.65
CA GLU A 96 11.42 -31.79 -1.66
C GLU A 96 11.04 -32.95 -0.72
N LYS A 97 10.51 -32.66 0.48
CA LYS A 97 10.05 -33.69 1.41
C LYS A 97 8.79 -34.38 0.89
N ALA A 98 7.86 -33.64 0.28
CA ALA A 98 6.65 -34.21 -0.33
C ALA A 98 6.97 -35.18 -1.48
N CYS A 99 7.99 -34.87 -2.30
CA CYS A 99 8.43 -35.74 -3.40
C CYS A 99 9.44 -36.84 -3.00
N SER A 100 10.19 -36.68 -1.89
CA SER A 100 11.21 -37.67 -1.46
C SER A 100 10.68 -38.77 -0.55
N VAL A 101 9.58 -38.50 0.17
CA VAL A 101 8.86 -39.53 0.93
C VAL A 101 8.31 -40.59 -0.06
N PRO A 102 8.60 -41.89 0.14
CA PRO A 102 8.63 -42.87 -0.95
C PRO A 102 7.26 -43.09 -1.62
N ALA A 103 7.13 -42.50 -2.81
CA ALA A 103 6.03 -42.69 -3.74
C ALA A 103 6.26 -43.85 -4.73
N SER A 104 7.53 -44.22 -4.97
CA SER A 104 7.95 -45.03 -6.13
C SER A 104 8.03 -46.53 -5.87
N LEU A 105 8.44 -46.97 -4.67
CA LEU A 105 8.72 -48.39 -4.41
C LEU A 105 7.44 -49.25 -4.45
N PHE A 106 6.31 -48.71 -3.99
CA PHE A 106 5.04 -49.43 -3.98
C PHE A 106 4.50 -49.67 -5.41
N ILE A 107 4.58 -48.67 -6.30
CA ILE A 107 4.12 -48.79 -7.69
C ILE A 107 4.94 -49.87 -8.42
N PHE A 108 6.26 -49.79 -8.34
CA PHE A 108 7.15 -50.73 -9.03
C PHE A 108 6.99 -52.18 -8.52
N LEU A 109 6.83 -52.38 -7.20
CA LEU A 109 6.62 -53.72 -6.63
C LEU A 109 5.21 -54.28 -6.89
N ALA A 110 4.20 -53.42 -7.09
CA ALA A 110 2.84 -53.81 -7.46
C ALA A 110 2.73 -54.22 -8.93
N GLU A 111 3.35 -53.48 -9.86
CA GLU A 111 3.35 -53.79 -11.29
C GLU A 111 4.02 -55.14 -11.62
N ILE A 112 5.03 -55.55 -10.84
CA ILE A 112 5.71 -56.85 -10.99
C ILE A 112 5.13 -57.97 -10.12
N GLY A 113 4.06 -57.71 -9.36
CA GLY A 113 3.28 -58.73 -8.64
C GLY A 113 3.98 -59.44 -7.46
N ILE A 114 5.07 -58.88 -6.92
CA ILE A 114 5.97 -59.60 -5.99
C ILE A 114 5.53 -59.57 -4.51
N LEU A 115 4.70 -58.61 -4.08
CA LEU A 115 4.56 -58.30 -2.65
C LEU A 115 3.24 -58.77 -1.99
N THR A 116 3.30 -59.93 -1.32
CA THR A 116 2.45 -60.19 -0.14
C THR A 116 3.10 -59.61 1.13
N LEU A 117 2.25 -59.29 2.12
CA LEU A 117 2.53 -58.55 3.36
C LEU A 117 4.00 -58.35 3.78
N THR A 118 4.52 -57.13 3.59
CA THR A 118 5.53 -56.54 4.47
C THR A 118 5.13 -55.11 4.86
N SER A 119 4.74 -54.93 6.12
CA SER A 119 4.07 -53.71 6.60
C SER A 119 5.03 -52.58 6.97
N SER A 120 5.60 -51.92 5.97
CA SER A 120 6.22 -50.60 6.12
C SER A 120 5.77 -49.70 4.98
N CYS A 121 4.60 -49.09 5.17
CA CYS A 121 3.81 -48.50 4.10
C CYS A 121 4.42 -47.20 3.55
N CYS A 122 4.11 -46.88 2.30
CA CYS A 122 4.28 -45.52 1.80
C CYS A 122 3.40 -44.55 2.62
N PHE A 123 4.04 -43.59 3.30
CA PHE A 123 3.43 -42.53 4.14
C PHE A 123 2.12 -41.97 3.60
N TRP A 124 2.05 -41.70 2.28
CA TRP A 124 0.86 -41.17 1.63
C TRP A 124 -0.36 -42.11 1.74
N SER A 125 -0.15 -43.43 1.69
CA SER A 125 -1.21 -44.43 1.87
C SER A 125 -1.66 -44.55 3.33
N ASN A 126 -0.74 -44.44 4.30
CA ASN A 126 -1.09 -44.37 5.72
C ASN A 126 -1.90 -43.09 6.03
N LEU A 127 -1.44 -41.95 5.51
CA LEU A 127 -2.13 -40.68 5.69
C LEU A 127 -3.51 -40.65 4.99
N LEU A 128 -3.63 -41.29 3.83
CA LEU A 128 -4.90 -41.44 3.12
C LEU A 128 -5.88 -42.35 3.86
N SER A 129 -5.42 -43.48 4.42
CA SER A 129 -6.28 -44.44 5.13
C SER A 129 -6.77 -43.92 6.48
N VAL A 130 -5.94 -43.18 7.23
CA VAL A 130 -6.38 -42.49 8.46
C VAL A 130 -7.25 -41.28 8.13
N GLY A 131 -6.99 -40.61 7.01
CA GLY A 131 -7.90 -39.64 6.40
C GLY A 131 -7.24 -38.33 6.03
N LEU A 132 -6.74 -38.26 4.80
CA LEU A 132 -6.43 -37.02 4.11
C LEU A 132 -7.73 -36.43 3.52
N CYS A 133 -7.91 -35.10 3.60
CA CYS A 133 -9.06 -34.41 2.98
C CYS A 133 -8.68 -33.27 2.03
N LEU A 134 -7.39 -32.94 1.93
CA LEU A 134 -6.88 -31.85 1.11
C LEU A 134 -5.40 -32.05 0.82
N PHE A 135 -4.99 -31.77 -0.42
CA PHE A 135 -3.60 -31.50 -0.78
C PHE A 135 -3.48 -30.09 -1.38
N ALA A 136 -2.93 -29.15 -0.61
CA ALA A 136 -2.72 -27.76 -1.04
C ALA A 136 -1.25 -27.50 -1.41
N VAL A 137 -1.05 -26.66 -2.42
CA VAL A 137 0.23 -26.21 -2.97
C VAL A 137 0.28 -24.70 -2.85
N ASP A 138 0.99 -24.24 -1.82
CA ASP A 138 1.25 -22.83 -1.52
C ASP A 138 2.36 -22.26 -2.40
N GLU A 139 2.25 -20.96 -2.70
CA GLU A 139 3.00 -20.26 -3.75
C GLU A 139 3.15 -21.07 -5.06
N ALA A 140 2.04 -21.66 -5.51
CA ALA A 140 1.95 -22.53 -6.69
C ALA A 140 2.50 -21.90 -7.99
N HIS A 141 2.64 -20.57 -8.06
CA HIS A 141 3.31 -19.88 -9.16
C HIS A 141 4.73 -20.43 -9.44
N CYS A 142 5.40 -21.00 -8.42
CA CYS A 142 6.69 -21.67 -8.55
C CYS A 142 6.69 -22.88 -9.50
N ILE A 143 5.53 -23.45 -9.88
CA ILE A 143 5.46 -24.54 -10.87
C ILE A 143 5.64 -24.05 -12.32
N SER A 144 5.32 -22.79 -12.59
CA SER A 144 5.30 -22.23 -13.95
C SER A 144 6.66 -21.67 -14.34
N GLN A 145 7.12 -21.96 -15.57
CA GLN A 145 8.32 -21.31 -16.14
C GLN A 145 8.07 -19.85 -16.55
N TRP A 146 6.81 -19.41 -16.51
CA TRP A 146 6.38 -18.02 -16.67
C TRP A 146 6.13 -17.33 -15.32
N GLY A 147 6.35 -18.04 -14.19
CA GLY A 147 6.40 -17.48 -12.85
C GLY A 147 7.81 -16.99 -12.50
N TYR A 148 7.89 -15.95 -11.67
CA TYR A 148 9.14 -15.26 -11.34
C TYR A 148 10.10 -16.04 -10.42
N ASP A 149 9.60 -16.98 -9.62
CA ASP A 149 10.38 -17.89 -8.76
C ASP A 149 10.18 -19.37 -9.16
N PHE A 150 10.45 -19.69 -10.43
CA PHE A 150 10.28 -21.06 -10.94
C PHE A 150 11.17 -22.09 -10.22
N ARG A 151 10.56 -23.16 -9.69
CA ARG A 151 11.23 -24.24 -8.95
C ARG A 151 10.89 -25.60 -9.57
N VAL A 152 11.89 -26.25 -10.17
CA VAL A 152 11.78 -27.57 -10.85
C VAL A 152 11.14 -28.66 -9.98
N VAL A 153 11.26 -28.59 -8.64
CA VAL A 153 10.66 -29.56 -7.71
C VAL A 153 9.12 -29.52 -7.77
N TYR A 154 8.50 -28.36 -7.98
CA TYR A 154 7.03 -28.23 -8.06
C TYR A 154 6.45 -29.03 -9.24
N LYS A 155 7.18 -29.12 -10.36
CA LYS A 155 6.78 -29.94 -11.53
C LYS A 155 6.82 -31.46 -11.28
N LYS A 156 7.13 -31.91 -10.05
CA LYS A 156 7.06 -33.32 -9.62
C LYS A 156 5.86 -33.61 -8.69
N LEU A 157 5.10 -32.58 -8.30
CA LEU A 157 3.92 -32.73 -7.43
C LEU A 157 2.75 -33.39 -8.19
N ASP A 158 2.73 -33.30 -9.52
CA ASP A 158 1.77 -33.98 -10.40
C ASP A 158 1.70 -35.49 -10.16
N LYS A 159 2.84 -36.11 -9.80
CA LYS A 159 2.95 -37.55 -9.52
C LYS A 159 2.12 -37.98 -8.32
N LEU A 160 1.88 -37.08 -7.37
CA LEU A 160 1.03 -37.36 -6.20
C LEU A 160 -0.44 -37.51 -6.60
N ARG A 161 -0.89 -36.99 -7.75
CA ARG A 161 -2.28 -37.14 -8.22
C ARG A 161 -2.66 -38.59 -8.53
N ALA A 162 -1.69 -39.45 -8.86
CA ALA A 162 -1.89 -40.89 -9.05
C ALA A 162 -1.99 -41.68 -7.74
N ILE A 163 -1.57 -41.08 -6.60
CA ILE A 163 -1.51 -41.74 -5.28
C ILE A 163 -2.65 -41.22 -4.39
N LEU A 164 -2.89 -39.91 -4.40
CA LEU A 164 -3.90 -39.22 -3.60
C LEU A 164 -5.26 -39.22 -4.31
N VAL A 165 -5.70 -40.40 -4.75
CA VAL A 165 -6.95 -40.59 -5.50
C VAL A 165 -8.15 -40.16 -4.65
N GLY A 166 -9.02 -39.31 -5.22
CA GLY A 166 -10.19 -38.77 -4.53
C GLY A 166 -9.88 -37.64 -3.52
N VAL A 167 -8.64 -37.17 -3.43
CA VAL A 167 -8.26 -36.00 -2.62
C VAL A 167 -8.25 -34.75 -3.51
N PRO A 168 -8.97 -33.66 -3.15
CA PRO A 168 -8.93 -32.42 -3.93
C PRO A 168 -7.54 -31.78 -3.86
N PHE A 169 -7.01 -31.42 -5.03
CA PHE A 169 -5.78 -30.65 -5.19
C PHE A 169 -6.11 -29.17 -5.26
N ILE A 170 -5.27 -28.38 -4.61
CA ILE A 170 -5.47 -26.95 -4.49
C ILE A 170 -4.16 -26.21 -4.73
N ALA A 171 -4.23 -25.15 -5.51
CA ALA A 171 -3.14 -24.20 -5.66
C ALA A 171 -3.42 -22.92 -4.86
N LEU A 172 -2.39 -22.16 -4.52
CA LEU A 172 -2.47 -20.88 -3.82
C LEU A 172 -1.38 -19.96 -4.36
N THR A 173 -1.71 -18.71 -4.69
CA THR A 173 -0.75 -17.73 -5.22
C THR A 173 -1.33 -16.32 -5.16
N ALA A 174 -0.50 -15.32 -4.87
CA ALA A 174 -0.90 -13.91 -4.82
C ALA A 174 -0.64 -13.12 -6.12
N THR A 175 -0.02 -13.75 -7.14
CA THR A 175 0.69 -13.05 -8.24
C THR A 175 0.54 -13.72 -9.61
N ALA A 176 -0.29 -14.76 -9.75
CA ALA A 176 -0.43 -15.47 -11.03
C ALA A 176 -1.26 -14.69 -12.06
N THR A 177 -0.61 -14.23 -13.12
CA THR A 177 -1.23 -13.80 -14.39
C THR A 177 -1.99 -14.95 -15.05
N GLU A 178 -2.88 -14.67 -16.01
CA GLU A 178 -3.73 -15.69 -16.65
C GLU A 178 -2.94 -16.88 -17.24
N LYS A 179 -1.84 -16.58 -17.93
CA LYS A 179 -0.91 -17.58 -18.49
C LYS A 179 -0.33 -18.49 -17.39
N VAL A 180 0.03 -17.93 -16.24
CA VAL A 180 0.55 -18.68 -15.09
C VAL A 180 -0.56 -19.50 -14.42
N ARG A 181 -1.79 -18.98 -14.31
CA ARG A 181 -2.94 -19.72 -13.75
C ARG A 181 -3.24 -21.00 -14.55
N MET A 182 -3.16 -20.93 -15.88
CA MET A 182 -3.35 -22.10 -16.75
C MET A 182 -2.16 -23.08 -16.69
N ASP A 183 -0.92 -22.59 -16.65
CA ASP A 183 0.27 -23.45 -16.49
C ASP A 183 0.29 -24.18 -15.13
N ILE A 184 -0.21 -23.55 -14.06
CA ILE A 184 -0.43 -24.19 -12.75
C ILE A 184 -1.43 -25.35 -12.88
N ALA A 185 -2.63 -25.09 -13.40
CA ALA A 185 -3.70 -26.08 -13.49
C ALA A 185 -3.28 -27.30 -14.33
N ASN A 186 -2.63 -27.05 -15.48
CA ASN A 186 -2.10 -28.08 -16.36
C ASN A 186 -0.95 -28.86 -15.70
N SER A 187 0.01 -28.17 -15.08
CA SER A 187 1.17 -28.82 -14.43
C SER A 187 0.80 -29.64 -13.20
N LEU A 188 -0.25 -29.27 -12.46
CA LEU A 188 -0.79 -30.04 -11.33
C LEU A 188 -1.82 -31.12 -11.75
N LYS A 189 -2.19 -31.20 -13.04
CA LYS A 189 -3.20 -32.11 -13.59
C LYS A 189 -4.57 -31.99 -12.88
N MET A 190 -4.98 -30.75 -12.60
CA MET A 190 -6.24 -30.45 -11.91
C MET A 190 -7.44 -30.79 -12.80
N GLN A 191 -8.45 -31.42 -12.23
CA GLN A 191 -9.65 -31.90 -12.92
C GLN A 191 -10.80 -30.90 -12.71
N ASN A 192 -11.18 -30.21 -13.79
CA ASN A 192 -12.21 -29.16 -13.78
C ASN A 192 -12.05 -28.10 -12.66
N PRO A 193 -10.87 -27.44 -12.55
CA PRO A 193 -10.56 -26.55 -11.42
C PRO A 193 -11.43 -25.29 -11.39
N TYR A 194 -11.94 -24.95 -10.20
CA TYR A 194 -12.64 -23.69 -9.97
C TYR A 194 -11.64 -22.54 -9.74
N PHE A 195 -11.54 -21.61 -10.70
CA PHE A 195 -10.63 -20.46 -10.66
C PHE A 195 -11.20 -19.30 -9.82
N ALA A 196 -10.86 -19.28 -8.54
CA ALA A 196 -11.31 -18.26 -7.60
C ALA A 196 -10.38 -17.02 -7.58
N ILE A 197 -10.61 -16.05 -8.47
CA ILE A 197 -9.75 -14.85 -8.61
C ILE A 197 -10.29 -13.70 -7.75
N GLY A 198 -9.54 -13.30 -6.72
CA GLY A 198 -9.77 -12.06 -5.99
C GLY A 198 -9.17 -10.84 -6.70
N SER A 199 -9.67 -9.64 -6.38
CA SER A 199 -9.07 -8.39 -6.87
C SER A 199 -7.66 -8.18 -6.31
N PHE A 200 -6.76 -7.72 -7.18
CA PHE A 200 -5.41 -7.29 -6.88
C PHE A 200 -5.37 -5.83 -6.36
N ASP A 201 -6.52 -5.13 -6.24
CA ASP A 201 -6.53 -3.73 -5.80
C ASP A 201 -6.33 -3.57 -4.29
N ARG A 202 -5.09 -3.25 -3.93
CA ARG A 202 -4.69 -2.78 -2.61
C ARG A 202 -4.99 -1.29 -2.44
N THR A 203 -6.28 -0.95 -2.34
CA THR A 203 -6.78 0.43 -2.24
C THR A 203 -6.10 1.26 -1.14
N ASN A 204 -5.72 0.62 -0.03
CA ASN A 204 -5.04 1.22 1.12
C ASN A 204 -3.55 1.57 0.92
N LEU A 205 -2.95 1.19 -0.23
CA LEU A 205 -1.56 1.46 -0.55
C LEU A 205 -1.43 2.62 -1.53
N PHE A 206 -0.74 3.69 -1.13
CA PHE A 206 -0.21 4.68 -2.07
C PHE A 206 0.97 4.07 -2.84
N TYR A 207 1.02 4.30 -4.15
CA TYR A 207 2.14 3.93 -5.00
C TYR A 207 2.84 5.18 -5.57
N GLY A 208 4.17 5.23 -5.46
CA GLY A 208 4.97 6.29 -6.07
C GLY A 208 6.32 5.81 -6.59
N VAL A 209 6.85 6.50 -7.60
CA VAL A 209 8.18 6.21 -8.16
C VAL A 209 8.99 7.51 -8.29
N LYS A 210 10.25 7.50 -7.84
CA LYS A 210 11.22 8.58 -8.02
C LYS A 210 12.42 8.10 -8.85
N SER A 211 12.88 8.91 -9.79
CA SER A 211 14.21 8.79 -10.41
C SER A 211 15.26 9.35 -9.45
N PHE A 212 16.44 8.74 -9.35
CA PHE A 212 17.55 9.29 -8.54
C PHE A 212 18.92 9.18 -9.22
N LYS A 213 19.88 9.98 -8.71
CA LYS A 213 21.31 9.92 -9.06
C LYS A 213 22.06 9.40 -7.84
N HIS A 214 22.98 8.44 -8.01
CA HIS A 214 23.76 7.91 -6.89
C HIS A 214 24.66 9.02 -6.28
N GLY A 215 24.53 9.27 -4.98
CA GLY A 215 25.32 10.25 -4.24
C GLY A 215 24.86 10.36 -2.78
N GLN A 216 25.69 10.96 -1.91
CA GLN A 216 25.37 11.10 -0.48
C GLN A 216 24.13 11.97 -0.20
N SER A 217 23.84 12.96 -1.06
CA SER A 217 22.67 13.84 -0.94
C SER A 217 21.35 13.08 -1.01
N PHE A 218 21.17 12.21 -2.02
CA PHE A 218 19.98 11.36 -2.12
C PHE A 218 19.85 10.41 -0.93
N VAL A 219 20.97 9.89 -0.41
CA VAL A 219 20.98 9.02 0.77
C VAL A 219 20.51 9.78 2.03
N GLN A 220 20.82 11.08 2.15
CA GLN A 220 20.27 11.95 3.20
C GLN A 220 18.77 12.23 3.00
N GLU A 221 18.30 12.47 1.78
CA GLU A 221 16.86 12.60 1.45
C GLU A 221 16.09 11.34 1.90
N LEU A 222 16.60 10.16 1.53
CA LEU A 222 16.00 8.86 1.88
C LEU A 222 15.88 8.67 3.40
N VAL A 223 16.93 9.00 4.16
CA VAL A 223 16.91 8.98 5.63
C VAL A 223 15.88 9.97 6.19
N GLN A 224 15.78 11.17 5.63
CA GLN A 224 14.77 12.17 6.06
C GLN A 224 13.34 11.70 5.77
N GLU A 225 13.08 11.05 4.62
CA GLU A 225 11.74 10.55 4.31
C GLU A 225 11.34 9.35 5.17
N VAL A 226 12.24 8.40 5.45
CA VAL A 226 11.98 7.30 6.39
C VAL A 226 11.75 7.83 7.81
N SER A 227 12.55 8.81 8.25
CA SER A 227 12.42 9.44 9.57
C SER A 227 11.05 10.06 9.82
N LYS A 228 10.35 10.53 8.78
CA LYS A 228 8.97 11.06 8.89
C LYS A 228 7.97 9.98 9.27
N PHE A 229 8.07 8.78 8.68
CA PHE A 229 7.14 7.67 8.96
C PHE A 229 7.44 6.98 10.29
N VAL A 230 8.70 6.75 10.64
CA VAL A 230 9.03 6.02 11.89
C VAL A 230 8.61 6.78 13.15
N ARG A 231 8.68 8.13 13.13
CA ARG A 231 8.18 9.00 14.22
C ARG A 231 6.66 8.89 14.47
N SER A 232 5.91 8.21 13.60
CA SER A 232 4.46 7.94 13.74
C SER A 232 4.12 6.51 14.19
N ASP A 233 5.03 5.83 14.91
CA ASP A 233 4.96 4.40 15.26
C ASP A 233 4.94 3.46 14.01
N GLY A 234 5.50 3.94 12.89
CA GLY A 234 5.43 3.26 11.60
C GLY A 234 6.69 2.49 11.23
N SER A 235 6.62 1.16 11.25
CA SER A 235 7.71 0.30 10.80
C SER A 235 7.92 0.37 9.28
N THR A 236 9.17 0.36 8.84
CA THR A 236 9.57 0.52 7.43
C THR A 236 10.39 -0.68 6.93
N ILE A 237 10.20 -1.07 5.67
CA ILE A 237 11.08 -2.02 4.97
C ILE A 237 11.74 -1.34 3.77
N ILE A 238 13.04 -1.56 3.58
CA ILE A 238 13.80 -1.14 2.39
C ILE A 238 14.30 -2.39 1.67
N TYR A 239 13.80 -2.63 0.46
CA TYR A 239 14.21 -3.72 -0.43
C TYR A 239 15.26 -3.24 -1.43
N CYS A 240 16.48 -3.73 -1.29
CA CYS A 240 17.61 -3.37 -2.15
C CYS A 240 17.89 -4.46 -3.20
N THR A 241 18.32 -4.07 -4.41
CA THR A 241 18.57 -5.04 -5.50
C THR A 241 19.84 -5.89 -5.33
N THR A 242 20.84 -5.41 -4.59
CA THR A 242 22.10 -6.13 -4.31
C THR A 242 22.47 -6.08 -2.83
N ILE A 243 23.41 -6.95 -2.41
CA ILE A 243 23.94 -6.94 -1.04
C ILE A 243 24.72 -5.63 -0.78
N LYS A 244 25.45 -5.11 -1.77
CA LYS A 244 26.17 -3.83 -1.67
C LYS A 244 25.24 -2.64 -1.42
N ASP A 245 24.07 -2.65 -2.06
CA ASP A 245 23.03 -1.66 -1.81
C ASP A 245 22.48 -1.78 -0.36
N VAL A 246 22.37 -3.00 0.19
CA VAL A 246 22.00 -3.22 1.61
C VAL A 246 23.09 -2.68 2.53
N GLU A 247 24.35 -3.03 2.31
CA GLU A 247 25.50 -2.58 3.11
C GLU A 247 25.61 -1.04 3.11
N GLN A 248 25.47 -0.41 1.94
CA GLN A 248 25.50 1.04 1.81
C GLN A 248 24.35 1.71 2.59
N VAL A 249 23.12 1.22 2.44
CA VAL A 249 21.94 1.79 3.10
C VAL A 249 21.94 1.48 4.61
N SER A 250 22.42 0.32 5.05
CA SER A 250 22.46 -0.06 6.48
C SER A 250 23.61 0.57 7.26
N SER A 251 24.69 1.01 6.59
CA SER A 251 25.82 1.72 7.22
C SER A 251 25.49 3.12 7.78
N LEU A 252 24.26 3.58 7.58
CA LEU A 252 23.80 4.91 7.98
C LEU A 252 23.32 4.87 9.43
N ASN A 253 24.12 5.42 10.34
CA ASN A 253 23.85 5.41 11.79
C ASN A 253 22.43 5.83 12.18
N ALA A 254 21.81 6.72 11.39
CA ALA A 254 20.43 7.18 11.59
C ALA A 254 19.36 6.07 11.54
N PHE A 255 19.66 4.88 10.99
CA PHE A 255 18.71 3.76 10.99
C PHE A 255 18.79 2.86 12.24
N TYR A 256 19.86 2.90 13.05
CA TYR A 256 19.95 2.06 14.25
C TYR A 256 18.99 2.47 15.37
N GLU A 257 18.50 3.71 15.35
CA GLU A 257 17.49 4.23 16.29
C GLU A 257 16.04 4.08 15.77
N LEU A 258 15.84 3.49 14.58
CA LEU A 258 14.56 3.49 13.87
C LEU A 258 14.03 2.07 13.61
N ASP A 259 12.71 1.89 13.58
CA ASP A 259 12.03 0.59 13.38
C ASP A 259 12.03 0.17 11.88
N VAL A 260 13.23 0.10 11.29
CA VAL A 260 13.52 -0.06 9.86
C VAL A 260 14.24 -1.37 9.60
N MET A 261 13.83 -2.11 8.56
CA MET A 261 14.55 -3.30 8.09
C MET A 261 15.04 -3.10 6.66
N VAL A 262 16.35 -3.05 6.47
CA VAL A 262 17.00 -3.08 5.14
C VAL A 262 17.28 -4.54 4.76
N ALA A 263 16.86 -4.96 3.58
CA ALA A 263 16.97 -6.36 3.14
C ALA A 263 17.14 -6.49 1.62
N THR A 264 17.72 -7.60 1.18
CA THR A 264 17.59 -8.03 -0.22
C THR A 264 16.25 -8.73 -0.46
N ILE A 265 15.80 -8.77 -1.71
CA ILE A 265 14.61 -9.51 -2.18
C ILE A 265 14.54 -10.94 -1.60
N ALA A 266 15.67 -11.65 -1.53
CA ALA A 266 15.75 -13.04 -1.06
C ALA A 266 15.30 -13.24 0.40
N PHE A 267 15.46 -12.23 1.27
CA PHE A 267 15.02 -12.29 2.66
C PHE A 267 13.54 -11.89 2.82
N GLY A 268 12.99 -11.12 1.87
CA GLY A 268 11.68 -10.48 2.01
C GLY A 268 10.49 -11.42 2.12
N MET A 269 10.56 -12.62 1.54
CA MET A 269 9.36 -13.43 1.30
C MET A 269 8.67 -13.96 2.56
N GLY A 270 9.42 -14.24 3.64
CA GLY A 270 8.85 -14.82 4.87
C GLY A 270 8.15 -13.82 5.80
N ILE A 271 8.29 -12.50 5.58
CA ILE A 271 7.89 -11.50 6.58
C ILE A 271 6.37 -11.25 6.56
N ASP A 272 5.67 -11.66 7.63
CA ASP A 272 4.25 -11.37 7.89
C ASP A 272 4.03 -10.44 9.09
N LYS A 273 4.63 -9.24 9.04
CA LYS A 273 4.38 -8.16 10.02
C LYS A 273 3.20 -7.30 9.53
N PRO A 274 2.01 -7.32 10.17
CA PRO A 274 0.81 -6.72 9.58
C PRO A 274 0.80 -5.19 9.54
N ASN A 275 1.61 -4.54 10.38
CA ASN A 275 1.59 -3.10 10.65
C ASN A 275 2.73 -2.30 9.94
N ILE A 276 3.30 -2.83 8.85
CA ILE A 276 4.30 -2.12 8.03
C ILE A 276 3.62 -0.89 7.39
N ARG A 277 4.14 0.31 7.69
CA ARG A 277 3.60 1.59 7.21
C ARG A 277 4.25 2.09 5.92
N GLN A 278 5.53 1.78 5.72
CA GLN A 278 6.27 2.17 4.52
C GLN A 278 7.04 0.97 3.95
N VAL A 279 6.97 0.80 2.63
CA VAL A 279 7.88 -0.07 1.86
C VAL A 279 8.61 0.79 0.84
N ILE A 280 9.92 0.60 0.75
CA ILE A 280 10.79 1.28 -0.19
C ILE A 280 11.50 0.24 -1.04
N HIS A 281 11.52 0.42 -2.35
CA HIS A 281 12.37 -0.32 -3.28
C HIS A 281 13.55 0.56 -3.69
N TYR A 282 14.77 0.11 -3.45
CA TYR A 282 16.02 0.77 -3.82
C TYR A 282 16.63 0.05 -5.03
N GLY A 283 16.40 0.62 -6.22
CA GLY A 283 16.68 0.06 -7.54
C GLY A 283 15.43 -0.54 -8.21
N CYS A 284 15.44 -0.63 -9.54
CA CYS A 284 14.36 -1.28 -10.30
C CYS A 284 14.17 -2.75 -9.87
N PRO A 285 12.94 -3.20 -9.56
CA PRO A 285 12.66 -4.59 -9.23
C PRO A 285 12.87 -5.52 -10.45
N LYS A 286 13.09 -6.81 -10.19
CA LYS A 286 13.30 -7.83 -11.23
C LYS A 286 12.07 -8.04 -12.13
N SER A 287 10.88 -7.94 -11.54
CA SER A 287 9.58 -8.07 -12.20
C SER A 287 8.48 -7.33 -11.42
N LEU A 288 7.29 -7.24 -11.99
CA LEU A 288 6.13 -6.64 -11.31
C LEU A 288 5.50 -7.56 -10.28
N GLU A 289 5.61 -8.88 -10.46
CA GLU A 289 5.18 -9.88 -9.48
C GLU A 289 5.99 -9.76 -8.19
N CYS A 290 7.32 -9.64 -8.29
CA CYS A 290 8.20 -9.31 -7.14
C CYS A 290 7.73 -8.01 -6.47
N TYR A 291 7.66 -6.92 -7.24
CA TYR A 291 7.28 -5.60 -6.71
C TYR A 291 5.91 -5.61 -6.01
N TYR A 292 4.92 -6.30 -6.57
CA TYR A 292 3.58 -6.42 -5.99
C TYR A 292 3.57 -7.29 -4.72
N GLN A 293 4.28 -8.43 -4.70
CA GLN A 293 4.39 -9.28 -3.50
C GLN A 293 5.18 -8.60 -2.36
N GLU A 294 6.17 -7.77 -2.71
CA GLU A 294 7.02 -7.00 -1.79
C GLU A 294 6.29 -5.77 -1.24
N SER A 295 5.77 -4.90 -2.10
CA SER A 295 4.96 -3.73 -1.69
C SER A 295 3.67 -4.15 -0.98
N GLY A 296 3.07 -5.28 -1.37
CA GLY A 296 1.89 -5.88 -0.74
C GLY A 296 2.09 -6.35 0.71
N ARG A 297 3.31 -6.31 1.26
CA ARG A 297 3.58 -6.49 2.70
C ARG A 297 3.23 -5.25 3.52
N CYS A 298 3.27 -4.07 2.90
CA CYS A 298 2.75 -2.85 3.48
C CYS A 298 1.23 -2.99 3.74
N GLY A 299 0.74 -2.40 4.84
CA GLY A 299 -0.69 -2.21 5.06
C GLY A 299 -1.57 -3.47 5.09
N ARG A 300 -1.06 -4.63 5.54
CA ARG A 300 -1.85 -5.87 5.66
C ARG A 300 -2.98 -5.78 6.71
N ASP A 301 -2.85 -4.87 7.67
CA ASP A 301 -3.89 -4.46 8.62
C ASP A 301 -5.02 -3.59 8.01
N GLY A 302 -4.91 -3.21 6.72
CA GLY A 302 -5.87 -2.38 5.99
C GLY A 302 -5.73 -0.87 6.21
N ILE A 303 -4.77 -0.42 7.02
CA ILE A 303 -4.53 1.02 7.28
C ILE A 303 -3.77 1.64 6.11
N ALA A 304 -3.94 2.95 5.88
CA ALA A 304 -3.17 3.72 4.91
C ALA A 304 -1.65 3.46 5.07
N SER A 305 -1.00 3.20 3.95
CA SER A 305 0.38 2.73 3.89
C SER A 305 1.02 3.16 2.56
N VAL A 306 2.34 3.35 2.54
CA VAL A 306 3.05 4.02 1.44
C VAL A 306 4.08 3.08 0.81
N CYS A 307 4.11 3.03 -0.52
CA CYS A 307 5.05 2.23 -1.30
C CYS A 307 5.80 3.11 -2.32
N TRP A 308 7.09 3.34 -2.07
CA TRP A 308 7.99 4.09 -2.97
C TRP A 308 8.95 3.17 -3.71
N LEU A 309 9.22 3.47 -4.98
CA LEU A 309 10.25 2.81 -5.79
C LEU A 309 11.24 3.87 -6.29
N TYR A 310 12.51 3.71 -5.96
CA TYR A 310 13.61 4.53 -6.43
C TYR A 310 14.36 3.77 -7.51
N TYR A 311 14.55 4.37 -8.69
CA TYR A 311 15.28 3.73 -9.79
C TYR A 311 16.34 4.63 -10.39
N THR A 312 17.34 3.97 -10.98
CA THR A 312 18.33 4.57 -11.87
C THR A 312 18.19 3.96 -13.26
N ARG A 313 18.52 4.70 -14.31
CA ARG A 313 18.53 4.15 -15.68
C ARG A 313 19.56 3.02 -15.87
N SER A 314 20.60 3.00 -15.04
CA SER A 314 21.57 1.89 -14.92
C SER A 314 20.93 0.57 -14.49
N ASP A 315 19.84 0.58 -13.73
CA ASP A 315 19.16 -0.65 -13.32
C ASP A 315 18.58 -1.42 -14.51
N PHE A 316 18.13 -0.73 -15.56
CA PHE A 316 17.56 -1.36 -16.75
C PHE A 316 18.59 -2.19 -17.55
N ALA A 317 19.89 -1.98 -17.33
CA ALA A 317 20.96 -2.79 -17.93
C ALA A 317 21.13 -4.17 -17.25
N LYS A 318 20.52 -4.41 -16.07
CA LYS A 318 20.66 -5.65 -15.29
C LYS A 318 20.06 -6.90 -15.98
N ALA A 319 19.37 -6.75 -17.11
CA ALA A 319 18.84 -7.86 -17.92
C ALA A 319 19.88 -8.97 -18.18
N LYS A 320 21.06 -8.61 -18.70
CA LYS A 320 22.14 -9.56 -19.04
C LYS A 320 22.71 -10.29 -17.81
N PHE A 321 22.57 -9.70 -16.62
CA PHE A 321 22.99 -10.32 -15.36
C PHE A 321 21.97 -11.39 -14.94
N TYR A 322 20.66 -11.09 -14.97
CA TYR A 322 19.62 -12.08 -14.61
C TYR A 322 19.50 -13.24 -15.61
N THR A 323 19.84 -13.05 -16.89
CA THR A 323 19.79 -14.14 -17.89
C THR A 323 21.05 -15.00 -17.94
N ARG A 324 22.13 -14.64 -17.24
CA ARG A 324 23.47 -15.26 -17.39
C ARG A 324 23.50 -16.76 -17.06
N GLU A 325 22.78 -17.16 -16.01
CA GLU A 325 22.79 -18.52 -15.46
C GLU A 325 21.61 -19.37 -15.96
N LEU A 326 20.73 -18.79 -16.80
CA LEU A 326 19.60 -19.48 -17.38
C LEU A 326 20.05 -20.23 -18.64
N HIS A 327 19.89 -21.56 -18.65
CA HIS A 327 20.21 -22.40 -19.81
C HIS A 327 19.07 -22.45 -20.84
N SER A 328 17.81 -22.32 -20.41
CA SER A 328 16.65 -22.41 -21.29
C SER A 328 16.28 -21.07 -21.91
N GLU A 329 16.07 -21.05 -23.22
CA GLU A 329 15.67 -19.88 -24.00
C GLU A 329 14.32 -19.29 -23.55
N SER A 330 13.32 -20.13 -23.29
CA SER A 330 11.99 -19.69 -22.83
C SER A 330 12.07 -19.00 -21.46
N GLN A 331 12.96 -19.47 -20.57
CA GLN A 331 13.21 -18.83 -19.27
C GLN A 331 13.92 -17.48 -19.43
N ARG A 332 14.93 -17.37 -20.34
CA ARG A 332 15.57 -16.09 -20.65
C ARG A 332 14.55 -15.09 -21.17
N LYS A 333 13.70 -15.51 -22.11
CA LYS A 333 12.62 -14.67 -22.67
C LYS A 333 11.63 -14.21 -21.60
N ALA A 334 11.13 -15.12 -20.77
CA ALA A 334 10.23 -14.79 -19.67
C ALA A 334 10.84 -13.78 -18.68
N VAL A 335 12.12 -13.94 -18.31
CA VAL A 335 12.82 -13.00 -17.41
C VAL A 335 13.07 -11.63 -18.07
N VAL A 336 13.33 -11.59 -19.38
CA VAL A 336 13.42 -10.32 -20.12
C VAL A 336 12.06 -9.64 -20.20
N GLU A 337 10.99 -10.36 -20.56
CA GLU A 337 9.60 -9.85 -20.58
C GLU A 337 9.18 -9.30 -19.19
N SER A 338 9.51 -10.02 -18.12
CA SER A 338 9.28 -9.60 -16.72
C SER A 338 9.98 -8.29 -16.36
N LEU A 339 11.25 -8.13 -16.74
CA LEU A 339 12.02 -6.91 -16.48
C LEU A 339 11.57 -5.74 -17.38
N MET A 340 11.06 -6.01 -18.58
CA MET A 340 10.45 -4.99 -19.45
C MET A 340 9.23 -4.35 -18.78
N ALA A 341 8.36 -5.16 -18.18
CA ALA A 341 7.19 -4.67 -17.45
C ALA A 341 7.59 -3.82 -16.23
N ALA A 342 8.62 -4.24 -15.48
CA ALA A 342 9.17 -3.46 -14.37
C ALA A 342 9.77 -2.11 -14.83
N LYS A 343 10.56 -2.10 -15.91
CA LYS A 343 11.07 -0.87 -16.56
C LYS A 343 9.92 0.06 -16.97
N GLN A 344 8.88 -0.46 -17.62
CA GLN A 344 7.74 0.33 -18.09
C GLN A 344 6.96 0.94 -16.91
N TYR A 345 6.79 0.22 -15.81
CA TYR A 345 6.15 0.74 -14.60
C TYR A 345 6.96 1.88 -13.94
N CYS A 346 8.29 1.80 -13.92
CA CYS A 346 9.13 2.86 -13.38
C CYS A 346 8.97 4.16 -14.19
N LEU A 347 9.01 4.04 -15.52
CA LEU A 347 8.90 5.15 -16.48
C LEU A 347 7.46 5.62 -16.73
N LEU A 348 6.46 4.98 -16.10
CA LEU A 348 5.05 5.23 -16.35
C LEU A 348 4.64 6.65 -15.95
N THR A 349 3.88 7.32 -16.82
CA THR A 349 3.27 8.64 -16.59
C THR A 349 1.77 8.60 -16.32
N THR A 350 1.09 7.49 -16.67
CA THR A 350 -0.33 7.25 -16.37
C THR A 350 -0.52 6.61 -14.98
N CYS A 351 -1.76 6.32 -14.60
CA CYS A 351 -2.11 5.76 -13.29
C CYS A 351 -1.39 4.43 -12.98
N ARG A 352 -0.52 4.44 -11.96
CA ARG A 352 0.28 3.27 -11.54
C ARG A 352 -0.60 2.08 -11.11
N ARG A 353 -1.69 2.34 -10.39
CA ARG A 353 -2.68 1.32 -10.00
C ARG A 353 -3.33 0.66 -11.22
N LYS A 354 -3.80 1.46 -12.19
CA LYS A 354 -4.40 0.95 -13.44
C LYS A 354 -3.44 0.03 -14.20
N PHE A 355 -2.16 0.38 -14.24
CA PHE A 355 -1.13 -0.42 -14.90
C PHE A 355 -0.81 -1.74 -14.17
N LEU A 356 -0.63 -1.70 -12.84
CA LEU A 356 -0.40 -2.91 -12.02
C LEU A 356 -1.57 -3.90 -12.14
N LEU A 357 -2.81 -3.42 -12.06
CA LEU A 357 -4.00 -4.26 -12.21
C LEU A 357 -4.10 -4.85 -13.61
N GLY A 358 -3.85 -4.03 -14.65
CA GLY A 358 -3.80 -4.49 -16.04
C GLY A 358 -2.78 -5.61 -16.28
N HIS A 359 -1.61 -5.57 -15.62
CA HIS A 359 -0.59 -6.61 -15.70
C HIS A 359 -1.07 -7.99 -15.19
N PHE A 360 -1.91 -8.02 -14.15
CA PHE A 360 -2.51 -9.26 -13.64
C PHE A 360 -3.80 -9.69 -14.39
N GLY A 361 -4.27 -8.86 -15.32
CA GLY A 361 -5.49 -9.05 -16.12
C GLY A 361 -6.74 -8.37 -15.56
N GLU A 362 -6.62 -7.56 -14.51
CA GLU A 362 -7.74 -6.86 -13.88
C GLU A 362 -8.01 -5.48 -14.52
N LYS A 363 -9.26 -5.25 -14.92
CA LYS A 363 -9.69 -3.99 -15.55
C LYS A 363 -10.09 -2.97 -14.49
N PHE A 364 -9.21 -2.01 -14.21
CA PHE A 364 -9.55 -0.86 -13.37
C PHE A 364 -10.45 0.14 -14.15
N PRO A 365 -11.60 0.57 -13.60
CA PRO A 365 -12.66 1.24 -14.38
C PRO A 365 -12.41 2.73 -14.67
N ALA A 366 -11.48 3.38 -13.99
CA ALA A 366 -11.18 4.80 -14.14
C ALA A 366 -9.74 5.04 -14.65
N ASP A 367 -9.49 6.18 -15.29
CA ASP A 367 -8.14 6.54 -15.76
C ASP A 367 -7.20 7.01 -14.66
N LYS A 368 -7.74 7.55 -13.56
CA LYS A 368 -7.00 8.00 -12.37
C LYS A 368 -7.55 7.30 -11.13
N CYS A 369 -6.68 6.86 -10.22
CA CYS A 369 -7.09 6.18 -8.98
C CYS A 369 -7.12 7.08 -7.75
N GLY A 370 -6.72 8.35 -7.87
CA GLY A 370 -6.62 9.31 -6.75
C GLY A 370 -5.55 8.97 -5.69
N ASN A 371 -4.97 7.77 -5.68
CA ASN A 371 -4.03 7.27 -4.68
C ASN A 371 -2.77 6.65 -5.33
N CYS A 372 -2.09 7.45 -6.16
CA CYS A 372 -0.70 7.25 -6.58
C CYS A 372 -0.10 8.59 -7.02
N ASP A 373 1.22 8.72 -7.04
CA ASP A 373 1.96 9.90 -7.49
C ASP A 373 1.40 10.52 -8.80
N ASN A 374 1.31 9.75 -9.88
CA ASN A 374 0.81 10.19 -11.20
C ASN A 374 -0.68 10.62 -11.21
N CYS A 375 -1.44 10.33 -10.16
CA CYS A 375 -2.83 10.78 -10.02
C CYS A 375 -2.99 11.97 -9.06
N ILE A 376 -2.06 12.14 -8.13
CA ILE A 376 -2.06 13.20 -7.11
C ILE A 376 -1.27 14.42 -7.57
N SER A 377 -0.15 14.22 -8.28
CA SER A 377 0.63 15.32 -8.84
C SER A 377 -0.13 16.00 -9.99
N THR A 378 -0.46 17.29 -9.81
CA THR A 378 -0.85 18.18 -10.91
C THR A 378 0.38 18.54 -11.75
N LYS A 379 0.91 17.54 -12.48
CA LYS A 379 1.99 17.76 -13.44
C LYS A 379 1.52 18.77 -14.48
N ARG A 380 2.32 19.80 -14.72
CA ARG A 380 2.06 20.75 -15.80
C ARG A 380 2.06 19.96 -17.11
N GLU A 381 0.94 19.98 -17.82
CA GLU A 381 0.89 19.48 -19.18
C GLU A 381 1.47 20.56 -20.09
N ARG A 382 2.43 20.17 -20.92
CA ARG A 382 3.13 21.04 -21.86
C ARG A 382 2.92 20.48 -23.26
N ASP A 383 2.68 21.34 -24.24
CA ASP A 383 2.73 20.90 -25.63
C ASP A 383 4.17 20.54 -25.99
N MET A 384 4.37 19.29 -26.41
CA MET A 384 5.63 18.75 -26.89
C MET A 384 5.53 18.33 -28.36
N SER A 385 4.56 18.87 -29.11
CA SER A 385 4.30 18.59 -30.53
C SER A 385 5.57 18.67 -31.40
N ARG A 386 6.36 19.74 -31.26
CA ARG A 386 7.64 19.93 -31.95
C ARG A 386 8.67 18.85 -31.61
N GLU A 387 8.93 18.61 -30.33
CA GLU A 387 9.92 17.61 -29.90
C GLU A 387 9.46 16.19 -30.24
N ALA A 388 8.18 15.89 -30.09
CA ALA A 388 7.58 14.61 -30.46
C ALA A 388 7.71 14.36 -31.98
N PHE A 389 7.47 15.38 -32.81
CA PHE A 389 7.70 15.34 -34.25
C PHE A 389 9.18 15.07 -34.57
N LEU A 390 10.12 15.83 -33.99
CA LEU A 390 11.56 15.66 -34.21
C LEU A 390 12.03 14.22 -33.89
N LEU A 391 11.59 13.65 -32.76
CA LEU A 391 11.95 12.30 -32.36
C LEU A 391 11.33 11.23 -33.26
N MET A 392 10.04 11.35 -33.60
CA MET A 392 9.35 10.40 -34.47
C MET A 392 9.89 10.45 -35.92
N ALA A 393 10.16 11.64 -36.46
CA ALA A 393 10.77 11.81 -37.77
C ALA A 393 12.20 11.23 -37.80
N CYS A 394 13.01 11.46 -36.75
CA CYS A 394 14.36 10.89 -36.68
C CYS A 394 14.33 9.37 -36.62
N ILE A 395 13.40 8.77 -35.86
CA ILE A 395 13.17 7.32 -35.83
C ILE A 395 12.78 6.78 -37.23
N GLN A 396 11.99 7.55 -38.00
CA GLN A 396 11.65 7.20 -39.39
C GLN A 396 12.88 7.24 -40.32
N SER A 397 13.71 8.28 -40.25
CA SER A 397 14.97 8.37 -41.01
C SER A 397 15.94 7.22 -40.66
N CYS A 398 15.99 6.85 -39.39
CA CYS A 398 16.69 5.67 -38.86
C CYS A 398 16.06 4.32 -39.26
N ARG A 399 14.95 4.33 -40.03
CA ARG A 399 14.16 3.16 -40.46
C ARG A 399 13.73 2.25 -39.30
N GLY A 400 13.57 2.81 -38.10
CA GLY A 400 13.22 2.08 -36.88
C GLY A 400 14.16 0.94 -36.49
N LYS A 401 15.44 0.97 -36.92
CA LYS A 401 16.41 -0.12 -36.69
C LYS A 401 17.16 -0.10 -35.35
N TRP A 402 17.00 0.97 -34.57
CA TRP A 402 17.84 1.25 -33.40
C TRP A 402 16.99 1.51 -32.15
N ASP A 403 17.60 1.39 -30.97
CA ASP A 403 16.99 1.83 -29.73
C ASP A 403 16.95 3.37 -29.63
N LEU A 404 16.43 3.91 -28.51
CA LEU A 404 16.38 5.36 -28.27
C LEU A 404 17.75 6.03 -28.07
N ASN A 405 18.90 5.34 -28.15
CA ASN A 405 20.20 6.01 -28.08
C ASN A 405 20.53 6.70 -29.41
N ILE A 406 20.47 5.98 -30.54
CA ILE A 406 20.93 6.50 -31.83
C ILE A 406 20.11 7.72 -32.33
N PRO A 407 18.75 7.70 -32.35
CA PRO A 407 17.97 8.87 -32.77
C PRO A 407 18.17 10.08 -31.85
N VAL A 408 18.35 9.86 -30.55
CA VAL A 408 18.58 10.94 -29.58
C VAL A 408 19.97 11.53 -29.74
N ASP A 409 20.99 10.71 -29.98
CA ASP A 409 22.34 11.21 -30.22
C ASP A 409 22.45 11.94 -31.56
N ILE A 410 21.69 11.54 -32.60
CA ILE A 410 21.52 12.30 -33.85
C ILE A 410 20.88 13.67 -33.59
N LEU A 411 19.72 13.70 -32.91
CA LEU A 411 19.04 14.97 -32.57
C LEU A 411 19.94 15.90 -31.74
N ARG A 412 20.77 15.36 -30.84
CA ARG A 412 21.72 16.15 -30.04
C ARG A 412 23.01 16.52 -30.78
N GLY A 413 23.16 16.13 -32.05
CA GLY A 413 24.28 16.53 -32.90
C GLY A 413 25.57 15.73 -32.69
N SER A 414 25.46 14.51 -32.17
CA SER A 414 26.60 13.64 -31.89
C SER A 414 27.38 13.26 -33.16
N ARG A 415 28.70 13.19 -33.03
CA ARG A 415 29.65 12.73 -34.06
C ARG A 415 30.27 11.37 -33.70
N ALA A 416 29.52 10.53 -32.98
CA ALA A 416 29.93 9.14 -32.73
C ALA A 416 30.13 8.39 -34.05
N LYS A 417 31.14 7.51 -34.13
CA LYS A 417 31.52 6.82 -35.38
C LYS A 417 30.33 6.16 -36.09
N ILE A 418 29.46 5.48 -35.36
CA ILE A 418 28.25 4.80 -35.89
C ILE A 418 27.25 5.75 -36.58
N ILE A 419 27.25 7.05 -36.22
CA ILE A 419 26.40 8.08 -36.85
C ILE A 419 27.02 8.53 -38.18
N ILE A 420 28.34 8.72 -38.22
CA ILE A 420 29.09 9.14 -39.42
C ILE A 420 29.16 8.00 -40.45
N ASP A 421 29.49 6.78 -40.02
CA ASP A 421 29.56 5.59 -40.88
C ASP A 421 28.19 5.31 -41.56
N ALA A 422 27.08 5.64 -40.89
CA ALA A 422 25.71 5.52 -41.40
C ALA A 422 25.19 6.78 -42.13
N GLN A 423 26.01 7.83 -42.26
CA GLN A 423 25.68 9.15 -42.82
C GLN A 423 24.50 9.87 -42.14
N TYR A 424 24.20 9.51 -40.89
CA TYR A 424 23.16 10.15 -40.09
C TYR A 424 23.56 11.56 -39.59
N ASP A 425 24.84 11.92 -39.69
CA ASP A 425 25.35 13.28 -39.51
C ASP A 425 24.89 14.26 -40.60
N LYS A 426 24.47 13.75 -41.76
CA LYS A 426 23.95 14.53 -42.89
C LYS A 426 22.42 14.68 -42.89
N LEU A 427 21.71 14.13 -41.90
CA LEU A 427 20.26 14.29 -41.80
C LEU A 427 19.92 15.75 -41.43
N PRO A 428 18.90 16.39 -42.03
CA PRO A 428 18.44 17.73 -41.63
C PRO A 428 18.02 17.84 -40.15
N LEU A 429 17.75 16.71 -39.49
CA LEU A 429 17.41 16.61 -38.08
C LEU A 429 18.64 16.61 -37.15
N HIS A 430 19.86 16.50 -37.68
CA HIS A 430 21.09 16.39 -36.88
C HIS A 430 21.33 17.68 -36.08
N GLY A 431 21.39 17.55 -34.76
CA GLY A 431 21.62 18.70 -33.89
C GLY A 431 20.43 19.64 -33.67
N LEU A 432 19.23 19.38 -34.21
CA LEU A 432 18.03 20.19 -33.96
C LEU A 432 17.44 20.03 -32.55
N GLY A 433 17.94 19.06 -31.78
CA GLY A 433 17.53 18.78 -30.40
C GLY A 433 18.64 18.99 -29.37
N LYS A 434 19.67 19.80 -29.67
CA LYS A 434 20.76 20.14 -28.72
C LYS A 434 20.27 20.72 -27.40
N ASP A 435 19.12 21.39 -27.42
CA ASP A 435 18.56 22.13 -26.28
C ASP A 435 18.22 21.26 -25.06
N TYR A 436 18.06 19.94 -25.21
CA TYR A 436 17.72 19.02 -24.12
C TYR A 436 18.75 17.90 -23.95
N SER A 437 18.87 17.34 -22.76
CA SER A 437 19.80 16.23 -22.51
C SER A 437 19.33 14.90 -23.13
N SER A 438 20.26 13.95 -23.21
CA SER A 438 19.93 12.57 -23.62
C SER A 438 18.92 11.92 -22.66
N ASN A 439 18.79 12.42 -21.42
CA ASN A 439 17.81 11.91 -20.48
C ASN A 439 16.40 12.42 -20.78
N TRP A 440 16.24 13.74 -20.94
CA TRP A 440 14.99 14.40 -21.34
C TRP A 440 14.41 13.77 -22.62
N TRP A 441 15.22 13.66 -23.67
CA TRP A 441 14.80 13.08 -24.96
C TRP A 441 14.34 11.62 -24.86
N LYS A 442 15.03 10.81 -24.05
CA LYS A 442 14.62 9.41 -23.80
C LYS A 442 13.36 9.33 -22.94
N ALA A 443 13.12 10.27 -22.03
CA ALA A 443 11.88 10.33 -21.26
C ALA A 443 10.68 10.60 -22.19
N LEU A 444 10.81 11.56 -23.12
CA LEU A 444 9.81 11.79 -24.19
C LEU A 444 9.61 10.54 -25.04
N GLY A 445 10.69 9.86 -25.45
CA GLY A 445 10.62 8.59 -26.18
C GLY A 445 9.81 7.52 -25.43
N TYR A 446 9.99 7.40 -24.11
CA TYR A 446 9.19 6.48 -23.29
C TYR A 446 7.73 6.92 -23.10
N GLN A 447 7.44 8.23 -23.05
CA GLN A 447 6.07 8.76 -23.07
C GLN A 447 5.34 8.46 -24.39
N LEU A 448 6.05 8.55 -25.51
CA LEU A 448 5.53 8.18 -26.84
C LEU A 448 5.29 6.67 -26.96
N ILE A 449 6.14 5.82 -26.36
CA ILE A 449 5.87 4.38 -26.23
C ILE A 449 4.63 4.13 -25.36
N SER A 450 4.55 4.72 -24.16
CA SER A 450 3.39 4.51 -23.26
C SER A 450 2.07 5.07 -23.80
N SER A 451 2.14 6.02 -24.73
CA SER A 451 0.98 6.63 -25.41
C SER A 451 0.66 5.99 -26.77
N CYS A 452 1.29 4.85 -27.07
CA CYS A 452 1.15 4.06 -28.30
C CYS A 452 1.42 4.84 -29.59
N TYR A 453 2.35 5.79 -29.56
CA TYR A 453 2.92 6.41 -30.76
C TYR A 453 4.13 5.61 -31.26
N LEU A 454 5.02 5.19 -30.35
CA LEU A 454 6.17 4.35 -30.67
C LEU A 454 5.94 2.90 -30.23
N MET A 455 6.60 1.96 -30.92
CA MET A 455 6.57 0.52 -30.62
C MET A 455 8.01 0.02 -30.43
N GLU A 456 8.31 -0.60 -29.28
CA GLU A 456 9.60 -1.25 -29.01
C GLU A 456 9.52 -2.72 -29.48
N THR A 457 10.21 -3.05 -30.58
CA THR A 457 10.39 -4.42 -31.06
C THR A 457 11.67 -5.00 -30.48
N VAL A 458 11.60 -6.23 -29.98
CA VAL A 458 12.71 -6.92 -29.30
C VAL A 458 13.10 -8.13 -30.13
N ASP A 459 14.36 -8.17 -30.57
CA ASP A 459 14.93 -9.25 -31.38
C ASP A 459 16.19 -9.78 -30.66
N ASP A 460 16.06 -10.98 -30.10
CA ASP A 460 16.94 -11.59 -29.07
C ASP A 460 17.33 -10.66 -27.90
N ILE A 461 18.37 -9.86 -28.12
CA ILE A 461 19.04 -8.99 -27.13
C ILE A 461 18.94 -7.52 -27.54
N TYR A 462 18.65 -7.24 -28.82
CA TYR A 462 18.59 -5.90 -29.38
C TYR A 462 17.16 -5.36 -29.32
N ARG A 463 17.06 -4.06 -29.03
CA ARG A 463 15.82 -3.31 -29.01
C ARG A 463 15.84 -2.37 -30.20
N ALA A 464 14.76 -2.35 -30.96
CA ALA A 464 14.56 -1.41 -32.04
C ALA A 464 13.24 -0.67 -31.78
N VAL A 465 13.22 0.65 -31.98
CA VAL A 465 12.03 1.48 -31.76
C VAL A 465 11.50 1.95 -33.11
N SER A 466 10.22 1.72 -33.34
CA SER A 466 9.55 1.97 -34.61
C SER A 466 8.26 2.79 -34.43
N LEU A 467 7.73 3.34 -35.51
CA LEU A 467 6.50 4.12 -35.51
C LEU A 467 5.27 3.18 -35.56
N SER A 468 4.30 3.43 -34.69
CA SER A 468 2.95 2.86 -34.81
C SER A 468 2.14 3.53 -35.93
N PRO A 469 1.00 2.95 -36.37
CA PRO A 469 0.05 3.62 -37.24
C PRO A 469 -0.42 5.00 -36.72
N LYS A 470 -0.54 5.16 -35.39
CA LYS A 470 -0.92 6.42 -34.74
C LYS A 470 0.16 7.51 -34.90
N ALA A 471 1.43 7.12 -34.90
CA ALA A 471 2.53 8.05 -35.16
C ALA A 471 2.68 8.39 -36.64
N TYR A 472 2.46 7.45 -37.55
CA TYR A 472 2.35 7.78 -38.97
C TYR A 472 1.21 8.77 -39.24
N GLN A 473 0.03 8.56 -38.64
CA GLN A 473 -1.09 9.51 -38.74
C GLN A 473 -0.71 10.91 -38.24
N PHE A 474 -0.04 11.02 -37.09
CA PHE A 474 0.42 12.31 -36.56
C PHE A 474 1.46 12.99 -37.46
N LEU A 475 2.47 12.26 -37.93
CA LEU A 475 3.48 12.80 -38.85
C LEU A 475 2.87 13.24 -40.18
N SER A 476 1.85 12.54 -40.68
CA SER A 476 1.11 12.92 -41.89
C SER A 476 0.12 14.08 -41.69
N SER A 477 -0.21 14.45 -40.44
CA SER A 477 -1.03 15.63 -40.12
C SER A 477 -0.21 16.81 -39.59
N ALA A 478 1.11 16.73 -39.62
CA ALA A 478 2.01 17.82 -39.28
C ALA A 478 2.50 18.54 -40.55
N GLY A 479 2.33 19.86 -40.59
CA GLY A 479 2.90 20.75 -41.61
C GLY A 479 4.05 21.60 -41.05
N PRO A 480 4.66 22.47 -41.88
CA PRO A 480 5.76 23.34 -41.46
C PRO A 480 5.36 24.27 -40.31
N ASP A 481 4.27 25.02 -40.50
CA ASP A 481 3.78 26.04 -39.55
C ASP A 481 2.81 25.51 -38.49
N HIS A 482 2.43 24.23 -38.57
CA HIS A 482 1.48 23.61 -37.65
C HIS A 482 1.79 22.14 -37.39
N GLN A 483 2.24 21.84 -36.18
CA GLN A 483 2.20 20.49 -35.63
C GLN A 483 0.92 20.33 -34.80
N PRO A 484 0.18 19.21 -34.89
CA PRO A 484 -0.96 18.96 -34.03
C PRO A 484 -0.52 19.01 -32.55
N PRO A 485 -1.27 19.69 -31.66
CA PRO A 485 -0.84 19.84 -30.27
C PRO A 485 -0.81 18.49 -29.56
N LEU A 486 0.30 18.20 -28.88
CA LEU A 486 0.55 16.98 -28.13
C LEU A 486 0.94 17.34 -26.70
N PHE A 487 -0.09 17.63 -25.91
CA PHE A 487 0.04 17.88 -24.48
C PHE A 487 0.39 16.61 -23.72
N TRP A 488 1.51 16.63 -22.98
CA TRP A 488 1.88 15.59 -22.03
C TRP A 488 2.38 16.20 -20.70
N PRO A 489 2.19 15.48 -19.58
CA PRO A 489 2.72 15.90 -18.29
C PRO A 489 4.26 15.84 -18.32
N VAL A 490 4.91 16.94 -17.94
CA VAL A 490 6.37 16.98 -17.79
C VAL A 490 6.81 15.96 -16.72
N THR A 491 7.85 15.17 -17.01
CA THR A 491 8.37 14.13 -16.12
C THR A 491 9.44 14.67 -15.17
N SER A 492 9.75 13.98 -14.06
CA SER A 492 10.84 14.39 -13.16
C SER A 492 12.18 14.50 -13.90
N GLU A 493 12.50 13.51 -14.74
CA GLU A 493 13.72 13.52 -15.59
C GLU A 493 13.76 14.65 -16.64
N MET A 494 12.65 15.37 -16.85
CA MET A 494 12.57 16.57 -17.68
C MET A 494 12.70 17.86 -16.84
N VAL A 495 12.02 17.94 -15.70
CA VAL A 495 12.15 19.08 -14.76
C VAL A 495 13.59 19.18 -14.23
N ASP A 496 14.21 18.05 -13.87
CA ASP A 496 15.62 17.96 -13.48
C ASP A 496 16.58 18.57 -14.53
N ASP A 497 16.20 18.57 -15.81
CA ASP A 497 17.01 19.11 -16.93
C ASP A 497 16.79 20.62 -17.13
N GLU A 498 15.60 21.11 -16.78
CA GLU A 498 15.20 22.52 -16.89
C GLU A 498 15.70 23.33 -15.67
N ASP A 499 15.55 22.80 -14.45
CA ASP A 499 16.06 23.45 -13.23
C ASP A 499 17.59 23.60 -13.24
N ASN A 500 18.32 22.60 -13.79
CA ASN A 500 19.78 22.67 -13.94
C ASN A 500 20.25 23.74 -14.95
N LYS A 501 19.36 24.37 -15.73
CA LYS A 501 19.69 25.56 -16.56
C LYS A 501 19.47 26.88 -15.82
N HIS A 502 18.64 26.90 -14.78
CA HIS A 502 18.20 28.11 -14.08
C HIS A 502 18.80 28.24 -12.66
N ALA A 503 19.93 27.59 -12.41
CA ALA A 503 20.59 27.48 -11.10
C ALA A 503 21.25 28.77 -10.58
N SER A 504 20.48 29.86 -10.47
CA SER A 504 20.82 31.07 -9.70
C SER A 504 19.56 31.75 -9.15
N GLY A 505 18.66 30.99 -8.52
CA GLY A 505 17.46 31.52 -7.87
C GLY A 505 16.56 30.44 -7.26
N GLU A 506 16.30 30.58 -5.96
CA GLU A 506 15.17 30.01 -5.18
C GLU A 506 14.70 28.56 -5.45
N VAL A 507 15.00 27.66 -4.50
CA VAL A 507 14.37 26.33 -4.40
C VAL A 507 12.90 26.50 -3.98
N GLY A 508 11.97 26.34 -4.92
CA GLY A 508 10.54 26.45 -4.64
C GLY A 508 10.02 25.37 -3.71
N GLU A 509 9.38 25.77 -2.60
CA GLU A 509 8.82 24.84 -1.61
C GLU A 509 7.72 23.93 -2.20
N ILE A 510 7.98 22.63 -2.28
CA ILE A 510 6.94 21.62 -2.52
C ILE A 510 6.08 21.53 -1.24
N LYS A 511 4.92 22.18 -1.26
CA LYS A 511 3.98 22.18 -0.12
C LYS A 511 3.64 20.76 0.32
N SER A 512 3.77 20.53 1.63
CA SER A 512 3.62 19.23 2.28
C SER A 512 2.30 18.54 1.92
N LEU A 513 2.39 17.37 1.28
CA LEU A 513 1.25 16.51 0.96
C LEU A 513 1.07 15.42 2.04
N ALA A 514 1.15 15.84 3.30
CA ALA A 514 1.14 14.98 4.49
C ALA A 514 0.30 15.54 5.66
N THR A 515 -0.73 16.35 5.37
CA THR A 515 -1.64 16.92 6.40
C THR A 515 -3.12 16.79 6.02
N LEU A 516 -3.49 15.61 5.50
CA LEU A 516 -4.87 15.08 5.48
C LEU A 516 -4.72 13.63 5.95
N GLU A 517 -5.18 13.19 7.13
CA GLU A 517 -6.24 13.72 8.00
C GLU A 517 -5.70 14.06 9.41
N CYS A 518 -5.86 15.30 9.91
CA CYS A 518 -5.86 15.63 11.35
C CYS A 518 -6.16 17.12 11.61
N GLU A 519 -7.40 17.57 11.46
CA GLU A 519 -7.90 18.78 12.12
C GLU A 519 -9.44 18.79 12.17
N GLY A 520 -10.03 19.48 13.15
CA GLY A 520 -11.49 19.58 13.31
C GLY A 520 -12.14 18.80 14.47
N PHE A 521 -11.51 18.72 15.64
CA PHE A 521 -12.20 18.44 16.93
C PHE A 521 -11.40 18.95 18.14
N ALA A 522 -11.25 20.28 18.24
CA ALA A 522 -10.42 20.95 19.24
C ALA A 522 -11.08 21.06 20.64
N ASP A 523 -11.61 19.95 21.19
CA ASP A 523 -11.89 19.81 22.63
C ASP A 523 -11.96 18.36 23.18
N LEU A 524 -11.93 17.32 22.33
CA LEU A 524 -11.98 15.91 22.78
C LEU A 524 -10.63 15.36 23.33
N GLY A 525 -9.68 16.26 23.68
CA GLY A 525 -8.24 15.98 23.72
C GLY A 525 -7.76 14.92 24.73
N LEU A 526 -8.40 14.79 25.89
CA LEU A 526 -7.92 13.87 26.94
C LEU A 526 -8.29 12.40 26.67
N SER A 527 -9.56 12.12 26.33
CA SER A 527 -10.03 10.74 26.17
C SER A 527 -9.33 10.02 25.01
N MET A 528 -9.22 10.68 23.85
CA MET A 528 -8.56 10.09 22.68
C MET A 528 -7.05 9.83 22.92
N LYS A 529 -6.40 10.69 23.71
CA LYS A 529 -5.00 10.52 24.12
C LYS A 529 -4.82 9.33 25.09
N ALA A 530 -5.72 9.20 26.07
CA ALA A 530 -5.74 8.07 27.00
C ALA A 530 -6.05 6.73 26.28
N GLU A 531 -7.00 6.71 25.33
CA GLU A 531 -7.30 5.51 24.54
C GLU A 531 -6.13 5.11 23.62
N LYS A 532 -5.44 6.08 23.00
CA LYS A 532 -4.19 5.81 22.26
C LYS A 532 -3.13 5.22 23.21
N GLN A 533 -2.91 5.81 24.39
CA GLN A 533 -1.96 5.28 25.38
C GLN A 533 -2.31 3.85 25.81
N LEU A 534 -3.58 3.56 26.13
CA LEU A 534 -4.05 2.22 26.45
C LEU A 534 -3.74 1.21 25.34
N TYR A 535 -3.93 1.59 24.07
CA TYR A 535 -3.58 0.77 22.92
C TYR A 535 -2.07 0.45 22.87
N HIS A 536 -1.18 1.44 23.00
CA HIS A 536 0.28 1.19 23.00
C HIS A 536 0.72 0.33 24.20
N MET A 537 0.13 0.52 25.38
CA MET A 537 0.43 -0.30 26.56
C MET A 537 -0.04 -1.76 26.38
N LEU A 538 -1.22 -1.99 25.77
CA LEU A 538 -1.70 -3.34 25.43
C LEU A 538 -0.86 -4.01 24.34
N LEU A 539 -0.32 -3.25 23.37
CA LEU A 539 0.65 -3.78 22.40
C LEU A 539 1.92 -4.29 23.12
N GLU A 540 2.44 -3.55 24.10
CA GLU A 540 3.66 -3.96 24.82
C GLU A 540 3.42 -5.16 25.75
N GLU A 541 2.30 -5.21 26.47
CA GLU A 541 1.94 -6.39 27.27
C GLU A 541 1.75 -7.65 26.38
N ARG A 542 1.23 -7.48 25.15
CA ARG A 542 1.23 -8.54 24.13
C ARG A 542 2.64 -8.94 23.70
N ARG A 543 3.59 -8.00 23.52
CA ARG A 543 5.00 -8.32 23.22
C ARG A 543 5.66 -9.13 24.35
N LYS A 544 5.43 -8.76 25.62
CA LYS A 544 5.93 -9.50 26.80
C LYS A 544 5.40 -10.93 26.84
N LEU A 545 4.09 -11.11 26.66
CA LEU A 545 3.47 -12.44 26.59
C LEU A 545 4.04 -13.26 25.43
N ALA A 546 4.24 -12.66 24.26
CA ALA A 546 4.81 -13.33 23.09
C ALA A 546 6.24 -13.83 23.32
N ARG A 547 7.10 -12.99 23.91
CA ARG A 547 8.46 -13.38 24.36
C ARG A 547 8.41 -14.58 25.32
N SER A 548 7.52 -14.57 26.31
CA SER A 548 7.38 -15.69 27.28
C SER A 548 6.87 -17.00 26.68
N LEU A 549 6.29 -16.96 25.48
CA LEU A 549 5.77 -18.12 24.74
C LEU A 549 6.66 -18.52 23.54
N GLY A 550 7.81 -17.86 23.34
CA GLY A 550 8.69 -18.10 22.19
C GLY A 550 8.02 -17.85 20.83
N THR A 551 7.08 -16.90 20.74
CA THR A 551 6.26 -16.69 19.53
C THR A 551 6.15 -15.22 19.14
N ALA A 552 5.66 -14.95 17.93
CA ALA A 552 5.50 -13.59 17.42
C ALA A 552 4.26 -12.89 18.04
N PRO A 553 4.30 -11.56 18.35
CA PRO A 553 3.19 -10.87 19.02
C PRO A 553 1.84 -10.96 18.28
N TYR A 554 1.86 -10.94 16.95
CA TYR A 554 0.66 -11.03 16.12
C TYR A 554 0.02 -12.43 16.09
N ALA A 555 0.77 -13.48 16.44
CA ALA A 555 0.27 -14.87 16.49
C ALA A 555 -0.73 -15.10 17.64
N ILE A 556 -0.58 -14.34 18.74
CA ILE A 556 -1.52 -14.34 19.88
C ILE A 556 -2.85 -13.69 19.47
N CYS A 557 -2.77 -12.46 18.93
CA CYS A 557 -3.87 -11.73 18.32
C CYS A 557 -3.34 -10.53 17.52
N GLY A 558 -4.04 -10.15 16.45
CA GLY A 558 -3.63 -9.05 15.56
C GLY A 558 -3.85 -7.66 16.14
N ASP A 559 -3.17 -6.67 15.57
CA ASP A 559 -3.17 -5.27 16.05
C ASP A 559 -4.58 -4.64 16.02
N GLN A 560 -5.36 -4.91 14.98
CA GLN A 560 -6.78 -4.52 14.92
C GLN A 560 -7.63 -5.18 16.02
N THR A 561 -7.26 -6.37 16.51
CA THR A 561 -7.91 -7.01 17.67
C THR A 561 -7.53 -6.29 18.96
N ILE A 562 -6.25 -5.92 19.14
CA ILE A 562 -5.80 -5.09 20.28
C ILE A 562 -6.47 -3.71 20.26
N LYS A 563 -6.65 -3.08 19.09
CA LYS A 563 -7.40 -1.82 18.95
C LYS A 563 -8.86 -1.98 19.36
N LYS A 564 -9.55 -3.04 18.90
CA LYS A 564 -10.91 -3.38 19.36
C LYS A 564 -10.97 -3.66 20.87
N ILE A 565 -9.95 -4.27 21.47
CA ILE A 565 -9.86 -4.50 22.92
C ILE A 565 -9.64 -3.19 23.70
N ALA A 566 -8.79 -2.29 23.22
CA ALA A 566 -8.54 -0.98 23.84
C ALA A 566 -9.79 -0.07 23.81
N LEU A 567 -10.57 -0.14 22.74
CA LEU A 567 -11.86 0.56 22.60
C LEU A 567 -12.96 -0.09 23.45
N ALA A 568 -13.09 -1.42 23.40
CA ALA A 568 -14.19 -2.14 24.07
C ALA A 568 -13.95 -2.46 25.56
N ARG A 569 -12.75 -2.22 26.10
CA ARG A 569 -12.35 -2.36 27.51
C ARG A 569 -13.07 -3.49 28.29
N PRO A 570 -12.96 -4.76 27.83
CA PRO A 570 -13.80 -5.84 28.32
C PRO A 570 -13.53 -6.19 29.79
N SER A 571 -14.58 -6.20 30.60
CA SER A 571 -14.53 -6.57 32.03
C SER A 571 -14.58 -8.09 32.29
N THR A 572 -15.10 -8.89 31.34
CA THR A 572 -15.35 -10.32 31.51
C THR A 572 -14.92 -11.17 30.31
N LYS A 573 -14.66 -12.47 30.53
CA LYS A 573 -14.29 -13.42 29.46
C LYS A 573 -15.36 -13.51 28.36
N ALA A 574 -16.64 -13.43 28.72
CA ALA A 574 -17.74 -13.50 27.76
C ALA A 574 -17.79 -12.29 26.83
N ARG A 575 -17.48 -11.08 27.34
CA ARG A 575 -17.40 -9.86 26.52
C ARG A 575 -16.13 -9.84 25.67
N LEU A 576 -14.99 -10.25 26.23
CA LEU A 576 -13.75 -10.46 25.48
C LEU A 576 -13.94 -11.42 24.28
N ALA A 577 -14.67 -12.52 24.45
CA ALA A 577 -14.96 -13.49 23.37
C ALA A 577 -15.87 -12.94 22.24
N LYS A 578 -16.70 -11.93 22.53
CA LYS A 578 -17.53 -11.27 21.50
C LYS A 578 -16.68 -10.46 20.52
N ILE A 579 -15.53 -9.94 20.95
CA ILE A 579 -14.65 -9.11 20.12
C ILE A 579 -14.21 -9.88 18.87
N ASP A 580 -14.31 -9.20 17.72
CA ASP A 580 -13.98 -9.76 16.42
C ASP A 580 -12.45 -9.84 16.21
N GLY A 581 -11.96 -11.05 15.97
CA GLY A 581 -10.54 -11.42 15.99
C GLY A 581 -10.06 -12.05 17.30
N VAL A 582 -10.90 -12.17 18.33
CA VAL A 582 -10.63 -12.97 19.54
C VAL A 582 -11.13 -14.40 19.37
N ASN A 583 -10.22 -15.37 19.37
CA ASN A 583 -10.54 -16.80 19.29
C ASN A 583 -10.76 -17.44 20.66
N GLN A 584 -11.37 -18.64 20.70
CA GLN A 584 -11.73 -19.31 21.95
C GLN A 584 -10.50 -19.77 22.77
N HIS A 585 -9.42 -20.20 22.10
CA HIS A 585 -8.20 -20.64 22.78
C HIS A 585 -7.56 -19.49 23.56
N LEU A 586 -7.44 -18.30 22.95
CA LEU A 586 -6.97 -17.06 23.59
C LEU A 586 -7.77 -16.72 24.87
N VAL A 587 -9.10 -16.86 24.82
CA VAL A 587 -9.99 -16.59 25.97
C VAL A 587 -9.82 -17.62 27.09
N VAL A 588 -9.57 -18.89 26.76
CA VAL A 588 -9.28 -19.94 27.73
C VAL A 588 -7.91 -19.69 28.38
N THR A 589 -6.84 -19.72 27.57
CA THR A 589 -5.43 -19.78 27.98
C THR A 589 -4.91 -18.46 28.54
N HIS A 590 -5.21 -17.32 27.90
CA HIS A 590 -4.66 -16.02 28.29
C HIS A 590 -5.71 -15.01 28.79
N GLY A 591 -7.00 -15.29 28.60
CA GLY A 591 -8.09 -14.35 28.92
C GLY A 591 -8.11 -13.84 30.37
N ARG A 592 -7.69 -14.64 31.37
CA ARG A 592 -7.54 -14.14 32.76
C ARG A 592 -6.47 -13.05 32.88
N ASN A 593 -5.33 -13.23 32.18
CA ASN A 593 -4.23 -12.26 32.23
C ASN A 593 -4.60 -10.97 31.47
N PHE A 594 -5.17 -11.09 30.27
CA PHE A 594 -5.65 -9.94 29.50
C PHE A 594 -6.65 -9.09 30.29
N LEU A 595 -7.68 -9.69 30.93
CA LEU A 595 -8.66 -8.94 31.72
C LEU A 595 -8.03 -8.23 32.93
N ARG A 596 -7.04 -8.85 33.59
CA ARG A 596 -6.27 -8.22 34.69
C ARG A 596 -5.46 -7.02 34.20
N ILE A 597 -4.80 -7.16 33.05
CA ILE A 597 -4.00 -6.12 32.41
C ILE A 597 -4.91 -4.95 31.98
N ILE A 598 -6.00 -5.24 31.26
CA ILE A 598 -6.97 -4.23 30.80
C ILE A 598 -7.53 -3.44 31.98
N ARG A 599 -7.89 -4.09 33.09
CA ARG A 599 -8.35 -3.40 34.31
C ARG A 599 -7.30 -2.44 34.87
N ASN A 600 -6.08 -2.94 35.12
CA ASN A 600 -5.00 -2.13 35.68
C ASN A 600 -4.66 -0.93 34.78
N LEU A 601 -4.53 -1.16 33.46
CA LEU A 601 -4.22 -0.11 32.51
C LEU A 601 -5.35 0.91 32.35
N SER A 602 -6.62 0.48 32.36
CA SER A 602 -7.77 1.40 32.25
C SER A 602 -7.92 2.24 33.52
N GLN A 603 -7.76 1.64 34.70
CA GLN A 603 -7.73 2.35 35.98
C GLN A 603 -6.59 3.38 36.05
N ARG A 604 -5.38 3.03 35.60
CA ARG A 604 -4.23 3.96 35.51
C ARG A 604 -4.41 5.12 34.53
N LEU A 605 -5.39 5.05 33.64
CA LEU A 605 -5.69 6.05 32.61
C LEU A 605 -7.07 6.70 32.82
N ASN A 606 -7.75 6.44 33.96
CA ASN A 606 -9.10 6.88 34.28
C ASN A 606 -10.15 6.57 33.17
N LEU A 607 -9.97 5.45 32.47
CA LEU A 607 -10.90 4.97 31.45
C LEU A 607 -11.86 3.93 32.04
N PRO A 608 -13.19 4.09 31.91
CA PRO A 608 -14.15 3.12 32.44
C PRO A 608 -14.11 1.81 31.65
N LEU A 609 -14.25 0.69 32.36
CA LEU A 609 -14.48 -0.63 31.76
C LEU A 609 -15.92 -0.76 31.25
N ASP A 610 -16.16 -1.68 30.30
CA ASP A 610 -17.48 -1.91 29.69
C ASP A 610 -18.61 -2.33 30.66
N GLY A 611 -18.28 -2.57 31.93
CA GLY A 611 -19.19 -3.03 32.98
C GLY A 611 -19.10 -2.23 34.28
N GLU A 612 -18.37 -1.11 34.31
CA GLU A 612 -18.45 -0.17 35.44
C GLU A 612 -19.71 0.69 35.25
N ALA A 613 -20.76 0.34 35.99
CA ALA A 613 -22.02 1.07 35.96
C ALA A 613 -21.90 2.38 36.73
N THR A 614 -21.65 3.48 36.01
CA THR A 614 -21.99 4.82 36.52
C THR A 614 -23.48 4.82 36.87
N VAL A 615 -23.83 5.16 38.12
CA VAL A 615 -25.22 5.13 38.60
C VAL A 615 -25.97 6.35 38.06
N GLN A 616 -26.41 6.26 36.81
CA GLN A 616 -27.44 7.10 36.22
C GLN A 616 -28.41 6.23 35.41
N THR A 617 -29.70 6.43 35.65
CA THR A 617 -30.78 5.54 35.22
C THR A 617 -30.95 5.55 33.70
N THR A 618 -30.38 4.54 33.03
CA THR A 618 -30.44 4.41 31.57
C THR A 618 -31.75 3.79 31.11
N ALA A 619 -32.80 4.62 31.01
CA ALA A 619 -33.93 4.35 30.14
C ALA A 619 -33.42 4.17 28.68
N ILE A 620 -34.02 3.23 27.93
CA ILE A 620 -33.48 2.82 26.62
C ILE A 620 -33.88 3.83 25.53
N THR A 621 -33.17 4.95 25.45
CA THR A 621 -33.29 5.90 24.34
C THR A 621 -32.42 5.44 23.16
N ARG A 622 -33.07 4.80 22.17
CA ARG A 622 -32.47 4.67 20.82
C ARG A 622 -32.22 6.07 20.27
N LYS A 623 -30.96 6.42 19.93
CA LYS A 623 -30.67 7.67 19.20
C LYS A 623 -31.26 7.59 17.78
N VAL A 624 -32.48 8.10 17.63
CA VAL A 624 -33.17 8.29 16.36
C VAL A 624 -32.80 9.66 15.82
N TYR A 625 -32.03 9.71 14.74
CA TYR A 625 -31.80 10.96 14.01
C TYR A 625 -33.06 11.31 13.20
N PRO A 626 -33.68 12.50 13.41
CA PRO A 626 -34.94 12.87 12.75
C PRO A 626 -34.73 13.09 11.24
N LYS A 627 -35.40 12.27 10.42
CA LYS A 627 -35.16 12.17 8.96
C LYS A 627 -35.70 13.33 8.10
N LYS A 628 -36.14 14.46 8.69
CA LYS A 628 -36.94 15.47 7.96
C LYS A 628 -36.69 16.96 8.26
N LEU A 629 -35.72 17.34 9.08
CA LEU A 629 -35.43 18.78 9.26
C LEU A 629 -34.89 19.44 7.98
N MET A 630 -35.38 20.65 7.72
CA MET A 630 -34.77 21.57 6.75
C MET A 630 -33.32 21.89 7.15
N PRO A 631 -32.34 21.97 6.23
CA PRO A 631 -30.93 22.15 6.56
C PRO A 631 -30.64 23.35 7.47
N ALA A 632 -31.28 24.50 7.23
CA ALA A 632 -31.10 25.70 8.05
C ALA A 632 -31.60 25.53 9.51
N ARG A 633 -32.66 24.73 9.73
CA ARG A 633 -33.14 24.39 11.08
C ARG A 633 -32.18 23.45 11.79
N PHE A 634 -31.75 22.39 11.10
CA PHE A 634 -30.80 21.43 11.66
C PHE A 634 -29.46 22.07 12.03
N GLU A 635 -28.94 22.97 11.18
CA GLU A 635 -27.69 23.66 11.46
C GLU A 635 -27.83 24.66 12.62
N ALA A 636 -28.95 25.39 12.72
CA ALA A 636 -29.21 26.26 13.87
C ALA A 636 -29.31 25.47 15.19
N TRP A 637 -29.99 24.31 15.16
CA TRP A 637 -30.05 23.40 16.31
C TRP A 637 -28.69 22.80 16.67
N LYS A 638 -27.90 22.36 15.68
CA LYS A 638 -26.53 21.83 15.87
C LYS A 638 -25.60 22.87 16.51
N LEU A 639 -25.52 24.07 15.94
CA LEU A 639 -24.67 25.15 16.46
C LEU A 639 -25.05 25.54 17.90
N TRP A 640 -26.35 25.57 18.21
CA TRP A 640 -26.83 25.91 19.54
C TRP A 640 -26.65 24.78 20.55
N HIS A 641 -27.18 23.58 20.26
CA HIS A 641 -27.28 22.46 21.20
C HIS A 641 -25.99 21.63 21.30
N LEU A 642 -25.31 21.35 20.17
CA LEU A 642 -24.13 20.48 20.14
C LEU A 642 -22.81 21.27 20.24
N GLU A 643 -22.77 22.51 19.74
CA GLU A 643 -21.57 23.36 19.75
C GLU A 643 -21.64 24.51 20.79
N GLY A 644 -22.67 24.52 21.64
CA GLY A 644 -22.75 25.39 22.82
C GLY A 644 -22.91 26.90 22.52
N MET A 645 -23.17 27.28 21.27
CA MET A 645 -23.22 28.69 20.88
C MET A 645 -24.52 29.35 21.33
N SER A 646 -24.47 30.56 21.88
CA SER A 646 -25.67 31.34 22.22
C SER A 646 -26.46 31.76 20.98
N ILE A 647 -27.75 32.00 21.13
CA ILE A 647 -28.67 32.45 20.04
C ILE A 647 -28.07 33.58 19.20
N GLN A 648 -27.46 34.60 19.83
CA GLN A 648 -26.81 35.72 19.15
C GLN A 648 -25.59 35.31 18.29
N LYS A 649 -24.81 34.31 18.72
CA LYS A 649 -23.70 33.76 17.92
C LYS A 649 -24.21 32.90 16.77
N VAL A 650 -25.29 32.15 16.96
CA VAL A 650 -25.96 31.37 15.89
C VAL A 650 -26.65 32.28 14.87
N ALA A 651 -27.15 33.44 15.30
CA ALA A 651 -27.71 34.48 14.44
C ALA A 651 -26.66 35.12 13.51
N ASN A 652 -25.46 35.37 14.04
CA ASN A 652 -24.34 36.02 13.35
C ASN A 652 -23.24 35.03 12.90
N PHE A 653 -23.57 33.75 12.67
CA PHE A 653 -22.58 32.70 12.41
C PHE A 653 -21.79 32.94 11.10
N PRO A 654 -20.44 33.03 11.12
CA PRO A 654 -19.64 33.43 9.96
C PRO A 654 -19.76 32.53 8.72
N GLY A 655 -20.17 31.28 8.88
CA GLY A 655 -20.40 30.34 7.76
C GLY A 655 -21.70 30.55 6.99
N ARG A 656 -22.40 31.68 7.16
CA ARG A 656 -23.66 32.01 6.46
C ARG A 656 -23.49 33.24 5.56
N SER A 657 -24.15 33.22 4.41
CA SER A 657 -24.09 34.30 3.41
C SER A 657 -24.64 35.65 3.91
N ALA A 658 -25.44 35.65 4.98
CA ALA A 658 -25.88 36.84 5.70
C ALA A 658 -26.26 36.47 7.16
N PRO A 659 -26.14 37.41 8.13
CA PRO A 659 -26.73 37.25 9.46
C PRO A 659 -28.26 37.14 9.40
N ILE A 660 -28.85 36.47 10.39
CA ILE A 660 -30.30 36.39 10.58
C ILE A 660 -30.72 37.01 11.92
N LYS A 661 -32.00 37.33 12.11
CA LYS A 661 -32.51 37.81 13.39
C LYS A 661 -32.53 36.69 14.44
N GLU A 662 -32.26 37.03 15.69
CA GLU A 662 -32.29 36.09 16.83
C GLU A 662 -33.67 35.42 16.98
N GLN A 663 -34.76 36.15 16.71
CA GLN A 663 -36.12 35.61 16.64
C GLN A 663 -36.27 34.49 15.59
N THR A 664 -35.50 34.51 14.50
CA THR A 664 -35.49 33.46 13.47
C THR A 664 -34.74 32.22 13.95
N VAL A 665 -33.65 32.38 14.72
CA VAL A 665 -32.96 31.26 15.39
C VAL A 665 -33.91 30.60 16.40
N LEU A 666 -34.61 31.38 17.23
CA LEU A 666 -35.63 30.86 18.15
C LEU A 666 -36.76 30.12 17.41
N GLY A 667 -37.22 30.65 16.27
CA GLY A 667 -38.16 29.96 15.41
C GLY A 667 -37.67 28.57 14.99
N TYR A 668 -36.41 28.47 14.54
CA TYR A 668 -35.79 27.20 14.14
C TYR A 668 -35.57 26.22 15.29
N LEU A 669 -35.21 26.69 16.49
CA LEU A 669 -35.06 25.83 17.67
C LEU A 669 -36.42 25.25 18.11
N VAL A 670 -37.45 26.10 18.21
CA VAL A 670 -38.82 25.65 18.54
C VAL A 670 -39.34 24.64 17.50
N GLU A 671 -39.08 24.87 16.21
CA GLU A 671 -39.48 23.94 15.14
C GLU A 671 -38.65 22.65 15.14
N ALA A 672 -37.37 22.69 15.56
CA ALA A 672 -36.57 21.48 15.75
C ALA A 672 -37.11 20.61 16.89
N ALA A 673 -37.49 21.20 18.03
CA ALA A 673 -38.12 20.46 19.13
C ALA A 673 -39.45 19.79 18.71
N GLN A 674 -40.28 20.49 17.92
CA GLN A 674 -41.54 19.96 17.41
C GLN A 674 -41.33 18.79 16.42
N GLU A 675 -40.22 18.78 15.68
CA GLU A 675 -39.78 17.67 14.80
C GLU A 675 -38.97 16.58 15.56
N GLY A 676 -38.90 16.64 16.89
CA GLY A 676 -38.29 15.61 17.74
C GLY A 676 -36.78 15.72 17.97
N CYS A 677 -36.18 16.89 17.74
CA CYS A 677 -34.81 17.16 18.22
C CYS A 677 -34.79 17.38 19.74
N GLU A 678 -33.76 16.84 20.40
CA GLU A 678 -33.49 17.03 21.82
C GLU A 678 -33.10 18.50 22.10
N ILE A 679 -33.75 19.17 23.07
CA ILE A 679 -33.47 20.57 23.42
C ILE A 679 -33.34 20.70 24.94
N ASP A 680 -32.30 21.42 25.36
CA ASP A 680 -32.09 21.87 26.73
C ASP A 680 -33.04 23.05 27.03
N TRP A 681 -34.18 22.77 27.63
CA TRP A 681 -35.15 23.79 27.99
C TRP A 681 -34.66 24.73 29.10
N ILE A 682 -33.74 24.29 29.97
CA ILE A 682 -33.15 25.14 31.01
C ILE A 682 -32.36 26.26 30.36
N ARG A 683 -31.45 25.88 29.45
CA ARG A 683 -30.62 26.83 28.72
C ARG A 683 -31.43 27.69 27.75
N LEU A 684 -32.46 27.14 27.11
CA LEU A 684 -33.32 27.93 26.21
C LEU A 684 -34.11 28.99 26.97
N CYS A 685 -34.65 28.68 28.16
CA CYS A 685 -35.34 29.69 28.98
C CYS A 685 -34.37 30.76 29.49
N ASN A 686 -33.16 30.36 29.93
CA ASN A 686 -32.12 31.27 30.40
C ASN A 686 -31.62 32.22 29.30
N GLU A 687 -31.37 31.75 28.08
CA GLU A 687 -30.93 32.62 26.96
C GLU A 687 -32.05 33.54 26.42
N VAL A 688 -33.31 33.28 26.76
CA VAL A 688 -34.49 34.07 26.32
C VAL A 688 -34.99 35.03 27.41
N GLY A 689 -34.62 34.83 28.68
CA GLY A 689 -35.16 35.59 29.81
C GLY A 689 -36.55 35.13 30.26
N LEU A 690 -36.90 33.87 30.01
CA LEU A 690 -38.15 33.25 30.49
C LEU A 690 -38.05 32.97 31.99
N THR A 691 -38.49 33.92 32.81
CA THR A 691 -38.61 33.76 34.27
C THR A 691 -39.83 32.91 34.65
N HIS A 692 -39.84 32.40 35.88
CA HIS A 692 -40.99 31.68 36.44
C HIS A 692 -42.28 32.52 36.44
N GLU A 693 -42.16 33.84 36.62
CA GLU A 693 -43.27 34.80 36.58
C GLU A 693 -43.86 34.88 35.15
N VAL A 694 -43.02 35.11 34.14
CA VAL A 694 -43.44 35.14 32.71
C VAL A 694 -44.08 33.81 32.28
N LEU A 695 -43.55 32.68 32.77
CA LEU A 695 -44.12 31.35 32.56
C LEU A 695 -45.51 31.21 33.21
N SER A 696 -45.66 31.64 34.46
CA SER A 696 -46.92 31.62 35.22
C SER A 696 -48.00 32.50 34.57
N ASP A 697 -47.66 33.73 34.19
CA ASP A 697 -48.60 34.66 33.56
C ASP A 697 -49.03 34.16 32.18
N THR A 698 -48.09 33.67 31.36
CA THR A 698 -48.40 33.05 30.07
C THR A 698 -49.31 31.83 30.25
N GLN A 699 -49.08 31.01 31.28
CA GLN A 699 -49.93 29.87 31.62
C GLN A 699 -51.34 30.31 32.06
N CYS A 700 -51.47 31.41 32.81
CA CYS A 700 -52.75 31.98 33.23
C CYS A 700 -53.55 32.50 32.02
N ALA A 701 -52.91 33.27 31.13
CA ALA A 701 -53.54 33.77 29.91
C ALA A 701 -54.02 32.62 28.98
N ILE A 702 -53.20 31.57 28.80
CA ILE A 702 -53.60 30.37 28.04
C ILE A 702 -54.82 29.69 28.68
N SER A 703 -54.88 29.59 30.01
CA SER A 703 -56.02 28.98 30.73
C SER A 703 -57.30 29.82 30.68
N LYS A 704 -57.21 31.16 30.56
CA LYS A 704 -58.36 32.05 30.36
C LYS A 704 -58.90 32.02 28.93
N VAL A 705 -58.01 32.14 27.95
CA VAL A 705 -58.33 32.31 26.52
C VAL A 705 -58.65 30.97 25.84
N GLY A 706 -58.09 29.88 26.36
CA GLY A 706 -58.16 28.56 25.75
C GLY A 706 -57.14 28.36 24.60
N PRO A 707 -57.01 27.12 24.09
CA PRO A 707 -56.00 26.78 23.09
C PRO A 707 -56.38 27.27 21.69
N THR A 708 -56.12 28.55 21.40
CA THR A 708 -56.35 29.16 20.08
C THR A 708 -55.13 29.07 19.15
N GLU A 709 -55.33 28.74 17.87
CA GLU A 709 -54.25 28.76 16.85
C GLU A 709 -53.68 30.17 16.60
N ARG A 710 -54.41 31.22 16.98
CA ARG A 710 -53.99 32.61 16.87
C ARG A 710 -53.32 33.03 18.17
N LEU A 711 -52.09 33.53 18.10
CA LEU A 711 -51.34 33.97 19.29
C LEU A 711 -51.78 35.34 19.83
N LYS A 712 -52.46 36.16 19.02
CA LYS A 712 -52.83 37.54 19.41
C LYS A 712 -53.73 37.59 20.66
N PRO A 713 -54.85 36.85 20.76
CA PRO A 713 -55.71 36.88 21.96
C PRO A 713 -54.99 36.50 23.25
N ILE A 714 -53.95 35.66 23.18
CA ILE A 714 -53.12 35.31 24.34
C ILE A 714 -52.17 36.47 24.69
N LYS A 715 -51.61 37.17 23.69
CA LYS A 715 -50.77 38.36 23.92
C LYS A 715 -51.58 39.57 24.41
N ASP A 716 -52.83 39.73 23.97
CA ASP A 716 -53.70 40.83 24.40
C ASP A 716 -54.05 40.74 25.91
N GLU A 717 -53.89 39.57 26.54
CA GLU A 717 -54.03 39.31 28.00
C GLU A 717 -52.70 39.39 28.78
N LEU A 718 -51.56 39.72 28.12
CA LEU A 718 -50.22 39.65 28.73
C LEU A 718 -49.47 41.00 28.71
N PRO A 719 -48.72 41.34 29.78
CA PRO A 719 -47.83 42.52 29.86
C PRO A 719 -46.97 42.74 28.60
N GLU A 720 -46.71 44.01 28.24
CA GLU A 720 -46.12 44.38 26.95
C GLU A 720 -44.76 43.71 26.68
N ASP A 721 -43.95 43.52 27.72
CA ASP A 721 -42.64 42.87 27.73
C ASP A 721 -42.65 41.38 27.34
N ILE A 722 -43.76 40.66 27.55
CA ILE A 722 -43.85 39.23 27.22
C ILE A 722 -43.98 39.06 25.70
N SER A 723 -42.85 38.78 25.04
CA SER A 723 -42.80 38.69 23.57
C SER A 723 -43.58 37.48 23.01
N TYR A 724 -44.01 37.58 21.75
CA TYR A 724 -44.60 36.45 21.02
C TYR A 724 -43.70 35.21 20.95
N ALA A 725 -42.37 35.37 21.10
CA ALA A 725 -41.44 34.25 21.17
C ALA A 725 -41.58 33.48 22.49
N HIS A 726 -41.81 34.17 23.61
CA HIS A 726 -42.05 33.56 24.92
C HIS A 726 -43.30 32.67 24.85
N ILE A 727 -44.40 33.23 24.32
CA ILE A 727 -45.67 32.51 24.12
C ILE A 727 -45.48 31.26 23.23
N LYS A 728 -44.72 31.35 22.11
CA LYS A 728 -44.44 30.20 21.23
C LYS A 728 -43.61 29.11 21.93
N ILE A 729 -42.69 29.49 22.82
CA ILE A 729 -41.87 28.56 23.61
C ILE A 729 -42.74 27.86 24.66
N CYS A 730 -43.50 28.60 25.48
CA CYS A 730 -44.40 28.05 26.51
C CYS A 730 -45.41 27.04 25.93
N LEU A 731 -46.08 27.41 24.83
CA LEU A 731 -47.00 26.51 24.11
C LEU A 731 -46.33 25.25 23.53
N THR A 732 -45.02 25.29 23.26
CA THR A 732 -44.26 24.13 22.77
C THR A 732 -43.82 23.23 23.92
N MET A 733 -43.39 23.81 25.04
CA MET A 733 -43.08 23.07 26.28
C MET A 733 -44.30 22.29 26.79
N GLN A 734 -45.47 22.93 26.82
CA GLN A 734 -46.75 22.27 27.13
C GLN A 734 -47.04 21.09 26.19
N LYS A 735 -46.94 21.29 24.87
CA LYS A 735 -47.21 20.25 23.85
C LYS A 735 -46.24 19.06 23.93
N LEU A 736 -45.04 19.26 24.46
CA LEU A 736 -44.02 18.23 24.62
C LEU A 736 -43.96 17.64 26.06
N GLY A 737 -44.86 18.07 26.96
CA GLY A 737 -44.97 17.52 28.31
C GLY A 737 -43.81 17.90 29.25
N VAL A 738 -43.14 19.03 29.01
CA VAL A 738 -42.00 19.48 29.82
C VAL A 738 -42.49 20.07 31.15
N SER A 739 -41.97 19.58 32.28
CA SER A 739 -42.32 20.10 33.62
C SER A 739 -41.74 21.50 33.85
N LEU A 740 -42.44 22.31 34.66
CA LEU A 740 -42.12 23.74 34.89
C LEU A 740 -41.11 24.00 36.03
N GLU A 741 -40.61 22.97 36.72
CA GLU A 741 -39.61 23.09 37.82
C GLU A 741 -38.19 23.44 37.32
N VAL A 742 -38.09 24.14 36.19
CA VAL A 742 -36.87 24.30 35.38
C VAL A 742 -36.47 25.78 35.31
N THR A 743 -36.02 26.33 36.44
CA THR A 743 -35.40 27.66 36.54
C THR A 743 -34.25 27.68 37.56
N PRO A 744 -33.15 28.42 37.32
CA PRO A 744 -32.00 28.42 38.22
C PRO A 744 -32.22 29.31 39.46
N SER A 745 -32.14 28.74 40.66
CA SER A 745 -32.22 29.46 41.94
C SER A 745 -30.87 29.52 42.66
N SER A 746 -30.38 30.74 42.88
CA SER A 746 -29.47 31.18 43.96
C SER A 746 -28.22 30.34 44.30
N LEU A 747 -27.04 30.83 43.90
CA LEU A 747 -25.81 30.69 44.69
C LEU A 747 -25.10 32.05 44.79
N HIS A 748 -25.06 32.58 46.00
CA HIS A 748 -24.21 33.68 46.48
C HIS A 748 -23.63 33.25 47.84
N ASP A 749 -22.60 33.96 48.31
CA ASP A 749 -21.83 33.69 49.55
C ASP A 749 -20.99 32.39 49.51
N ALA A 750 -19.81 32.26 50.13
CA ALA A 750 -18.76 33.21 50.56
C ALA A 750 -17.41 32.43 50.41
N GLN A 751 -16.27 32.98 50.00
CA GLN A 751 -15.34 33.90 50.70
C GLN A 751 -14.79 33.43 52.07
N GLU A 752 -13.54 33.85 52.36
CA GLU A 752 -12.62 33.43 53.44
C GLU A 752 -12.02 32.01 53.29
N ALA A 753 -10.74 31.72 53.61
CA ALA A 753 -9.58 32.53 54.03
C ALA A 753 -8.38 32.22 53.08
N GLY A 754 -7.27 32.98 52.97
CA GLY A 754 -6.30 33.40 54.00
C GLY A 754 -5.25 32.29 54.26
N GLN A 755 -3.93 32.51 54.31
CA GLN A 755 -3.09 33.72 54.23
C GLN A 755 -1.69 33.38 53.64
N LEU A 756 -0.91 34.41 53.28
CA LEU A 756 0.54 34.37 53.03
C LEU A 756 1.34 34.15 54.35
N PRO A 757 2.54 33.54 54.35
CA PRO A 757 3.76 34.33 54.07
C PRO A 757 4.96 33.60 53.42
N ASN A 758 5.88 34.41 52.87
CA ASN A 758 7.25 34.01 52.50
C ASN A 758 8.12 33.73 53.75
N LYS A 759 9.21 32.98 53.56
CA LYS A 759 10.53 33.40 54.10
C LYS A 759 11.72 32.78 53.37
N GLU A 760 12.78 33.59 53.27
CA GLU A 760 14.13 33.21 52.82
C GLU A 760 14.85 32.43 53.96
N THR A 761 16.05 31.83 53.84
CA THR A 761 17.35 32.46 53.51
C THR A 761 18.49 31.41 53.50
N GLN A 762 19.66 31.78 52.95
CA GLN A 762 21.03 31.28 53.30
C GLN A 762 21.45 29.82 52.96
N SER A 763 22.74 29.46 52.80
CA SER A 763 23.87 30.11 52.07
C SER A 763 25.15 29.25 52.04
N SER A 764 25.64 28.88 50.84
CA SER A 764 27.06 28.60 50.46
C SER A 764 27.81 27.46 51.23
N PRO A 765 29.13 27.17 51.00
CA PRO A 765 30.06 27.55 49.90
C PRO A 765 30.93 26.38 49.30
N CYS A 766 31.83 26.72 48.36
CA CYS A 766 33.11 26.03 48.02
C CYS A 766 33.09 24.65 47.29
N SER A 767 34.12 24.23 46.53
CA SER A 767 35.38 24.88 46.07
C SER A 767 35.84 24.34 44.69
N ALA A 768 36.92 24.88 44.09
CA ALA A 768 37.36 24.58 42.72
C ALA A 768 38.85 24.14 42.59
N ARG A 769 39.14 23.29 41.58
CA ARG A 769 40.41 23.09 40.81
C ARG A 769 40.17 21.94 39.80
N ALA A 770 40.62 21.87 38.54
CA ALA A 770 41.60 22.55 37.68
C ALA A 770 42.97 21.83 37.47
N THR A 771 43.08 21.10 36.34
CA THR A 771 44.26 20.93 35.43
C THR A 771 45.56 20.26 35.95
N PRO A 772 46.53 19.83 35.08
CA PRO A 772 46.51 19.41 33.64
C PRO A 772 47.39 18.13 33.35
N MET A 773 47.77 17.90 32.07
CA MET A 773 48.91 17.07 31.56
C MET A 773 48.70 15.52 31.61
N GLU A 774 49.38 14.64 30.84
CA GLU A 774 50.56 14.74 29.93
C GLU A 774 50.56 13.60 28.84
N GLU A 775 51.38 13.73 27.78
CA GLU A 775 51.88 12.61 26.91
C GLU A 775 53.30 12.17 27.42
N PRO A 776 54.15 11.30 26.80
CA PRO A 776 54.08 10.40 25.61
C PRO A 776 54.52 8.94 26.03
N PRO A 777 55.34 8.08 25.35
CA PRO A 777 55.90 8.00 23.99
C PRO A 777 55.83 6.60 23.29
N GLU A 778 56.68 6.43 22.26
CA GLU A 778 56.87 5.37 21.23
C GLU A 778 57.29 3.96 21.77
N ASP A 779 57.37 2.85 21.01
CA ASP A 779 58.45 2.54 20.01
C ASP A 779 58.36 1.10 19.38
N LYS A 780 58.97 0.88 18.19
CA LYS A 780 59.54 -0.39 17.60
C LYS A 780 58.67 -1.65 17.29
N ASN A 781 58.95 -2.54 16.30
CA ASN A 781 59.93 -2.60 15.17
C ASN A 781 59.56 -3.66 14.08
N GLU A 782 60.44 -3.83 13.06
CA GLU A 782 60.58 -4.93 12.04
C GLU A 782 59.64 -4.87 10.80
N GLN A 783 60.11 -4.80 9.53
CA GLN A 783 60.97 -5.67 8.68
C GLN A 783 60.23 -6.96 8.20
N THR A 784 60.20 -7.39 6.92
CA THR A 784 60.89 -7.06 5.63
C THR A 784 60.01 -7.54 4.43
N ALA A 785 60.28 -7.54 3.09
CA ALA A 785 61.40 -7.24 2.17
C ALA A 785 60.94 -7.01 0.69
N SER A 786 61.90 -6.86 -0.24
CA SER A 786 61.93 -6.83 -1.74
C SER A 786 61.19 -7.96 -2.51
N LEU A 787 60.47 -7.74 -3.64
CA LEU A 787 60.88 -7.49 -5.07
C LEU A 787 61.49 -8.74 -5.80
N PRO A 788 61.60 -8.85 -7.16
CA PRO A 788 61.38 -7.83 -8.23
C PRO A 788 60.63 -8.28 -9.54
N LEU A 789 60.35 -7.29 -10.43
CA LEU A 789 60.39 -7.27 -11.93
C LEU A 789 59.93 -8.49 -12.78
N THR A 790 59.20 -8.28 -13.88
CA THR A 790 59.80 -7.88 -15.19
C THR A 790 58.81 -7.33 -16.23
N ARG A 791 59.34 -6.85 -17.38
CA ARG A 791 58.71 -5.98 -18.39
C ARG A 791 58.97 -6.50 -19.82
N ARG A 792 57.96 -6.55 -20.71
CA ARG A 792 58.16 -6.54 -22.18
C ARG A 792 56.94 -6.06 -22.99
N GLN A 793 57.09 -5.91 -24.31
CA GLN A 793 56.25 -5.08 -25.18
C GLN A 793 55.89 -5.77 -26.51
N ARG A 794 54.89 -5.21 -27.23
CA ARG A 794 54.58 -5.37 -28.68
C ARG A 794 54.10 -6.78 -29.10
N GLY A 795 53.23 -6.93 -30.12
CA GLY A 795 52.47 -5.95 -30.90
C GLY A 795 51.97 -6.50 -32.25
N LYS A 796 51.32 -5.63 -33.05
CA LYS A 796 50.88 -5.79 -34.47
C LYS A 796 49.62 -6.64 -34.81
N GLN A 797 48.78 -6.01 -35.64
CA GLN A 797 47.79 -6.52 -36.61
C GLN A 797 48.52 -7.06 -37.89
N PRO A 798 47.88 -7.60 -38.99
CA PRO A 798 46.52 -7.27 -39.51
C PRO A 798 45.68 -8.34 -40.30
N LYS A 799 44.38 -8.01 -40.50
CA LYS A 799 43.47 -8.30 -41.67
C LYS A 799 43.35 -9.78 -42.17
N GLU A 800 42.61 -10.22 -43.21
CA GLU A 800 41.90 -9.65 -44.40
C GLU A 800 40.60 -10.40 -44.78
N HIS A 801 39.66 -9.71 -45.48
CA HIS A 801 38.74 -10.12 -46.59
C HIS A 801 37.91 -11.46 -46.53
N LEU A 802 36.83 -11.72 -47.31
CA LEU A 802 36.15 -11.03 -48.43
C LEU A 802 34.62 -11.36 -48.47
N GLU A 803 33.93 -10.79 -49.49
CA GLU A 803 32.57 -10.89 -50.06
C GLU A 803 31.89 -12.32 -50.13
N ASP A 804 30.63 -12.54 -50.57
CA ASP A 804 29.59 -11.67 -51.19
C ASP A 804 28.14 -12.21 -50.99
N LEU A 805 27.12 -11.47 -51.46
CA LEU A 805 25.98 -11.90 -52.33
C LEU A 805 24.66 -11.10 -52.12
N LEU A 806 24.19 -10.46 -53.20
CA LEU A 806 22.83 -9.93 -53.43
C LEU A 806 22.14 -10.76 -54.54
N PRO A 807 20.79 -10.94 -54.58
CA PRO A 807 19.82 -9.90 -55.02
C PRO A 807 18.47 -9.96 -54.23
N THR A 808 17.33 -9.28 -54.54
CA THR A 808 16.76 -8.71 -55.78
C THR A 808 15.81 -7.51 -55.50
N LYS A 809 15.02 -7.04 -56.50
CA LYS A 809 14.38 -5.70 -56.57
C LYS A 809 12.87 -5.65 -56.28
N ARG A 810 12.39 -4.41 -56.02
CA ARG A 810 10.99 -3.88 -55.97
C ARG A 810 10.26 -4.14 -54.63
N GLN A 811 9.36 -3.25 -54.16
CA GLN A 811 8.72 -2.08 -54.81
C GLN A 811 9.21 -0.70 -54.28
N LYS A 812 8.77 0.38 -54.93
CA LYS A 812 9.01 1.79 -54.53
C LYS A 812 7.73 2.40 -53.91
N LEU A 813 7.88 3.14 -52.83
CA LEU A 813 7.20 4.44 -52.65
C LEU A 813 8.29 5.51 -52.56
N ARG A 814 8.03 6.74 -53.03
CA ARG A 814 9.03 7.81 -53.19
C ARG A 814 8.94 8.84 -52.07
N CYS A 815 10.06 9.20 -51.44
CA CYS A 815 10.15 10.31 -50.47
C CYS A 815 10.27 11.70 -51.13
N LEU A 816 9.66 11.91 -52.30
CA LEU A 816 9.90 13.09 -53.17
C LEU A 816 8.79 14.16 -53.09
N GLN A 817 8.18 14.33 -51.91
CA GLN A 817 7.12 15.33 -51.66
C GLN A 817 7.25 15.99 -50.26
N ILE A 818 8.45 16.00 -49.67
CA ILE A 818 8.70 16.48 -48.29
C ILE A 818 9.58 17.75 -48.27
N LEU A 819 10.04 18.25 -49.43
CA LEU A 819 11.09 19.28 -49.52
C LEU A 819 10.77 20.51 -50.40
N GLU A 820 9.55 20.67 -50.92
CA GLU A 820 9.21 21.84 -51.77
C GLU A 820 8.79 23.09 -50.96
N HIS A 821 8.62 23.00 -49.64
CA HIS A 821 8.05 24.06 -48.81
C HIS A 821 8.79 24.32 -47.49
N PHE A 822 9.97 24.97 -47.55
CA PHE A 822 10.29 26.11 -46.68
C PHE A 822 11.49 26.90 -47.23
N SER A 823 11.58 28.20 -46.94
CA SER A 823 12.58 29.12 -47.52
C SER A 823 13.68 29.50 -46.51
N GLY A 824 14.93 29.56 -46.99
CA GLY A 824 16.10 29.98 -46.22
C GLY A 824 17.33 30.08 -47.13
N SER A 825 17.89 31.29 -47.25
CA SER A 825 18.88 31.67 -48.27
C SER A 825 20.26 30.99 -48.13
N GLU A 826 20.74 30.39 -49.22
CA GLU A 826 21.86 30.95 -50.03
C GLU A 826 22.04 30.11 -51.32
N GLU A 827 21.74 30.70 -52.48
CA GLU A 827 21.34 29.93 -53.67
C GLU A 827 22.50 29.57 -54.63
N GLN A 828 23.61 30.31 -54.60
CA GLN A 828 24.60 30.26 -55.68
C GLN A 828 25.67 29.17 -55.55
N ALA A 829 26.03 28.75 -54.34
CA ALA A 829 27.14 27.79 -54.11
C ALA A 829 26.78 26.33 -54.45
N VAL A 830 25.50 25.99 -54.51
CA VAL A 830 25.02 24.61 -54.71
C VAL A 830 24.98 24.23 -56.19
N ILE A 831 24.71 25.20 -57.07
CA ILE A 831 24.58 24.98 -58.52
C ILE A 831 25.91 24.49 -59.13
N ASP A 832 27.01 25.21 -58.86
CA ASP A 832 28.35 24.87 -59.38
C ASP A 832 28.86 23.50 -58.90
N THR A 833 28.40 23.04 -57.72
CA THR A 833 28.75 21.72 -57.19
C THR A 833 28.04 20.60 -57.95
N LEU A 834 26.76 20.80 -58.31
CA LEU A 834 25.93 19.77 -58.95
C LEU A 834 26.33 19.47 -60.41
N SER A 835 26.94 20.44 -61.11
CA SER A 835 27.45 20.26 -62.48
C SER A 835 28.74 19.42 -62.60
N SER A 836 29.27 18.87 -61.50
CA SER A 836 30.60 18.23 -61.47
C SER A 836 30.60 16.70 -61.23
N LEU A 837 29.44 16.06 -61.10
CA LEU A 837 29.31 14.69 -60.56
C LEU A 837 28.41 13.74 -61.38
N GLU A 838 28.30 13.90 -62.70
CA GLU A 838 27.65 12.93 -63.60
C GLU A 838 28.64 11.87 -64.16
N VAL A 839 28.92 10.81 -63.38
CA VAL A 839 29.43 9.50 -63.85
C VAL A 839 28.82 8.37 -63.02
#